data_AF-A0A8C6Y224-F1
#
_entry.id   AF-A0A8C6Y224-F1
#
_cell.length_a   1.000
_cell.length_b   1.000
_cell.length_c   1.000
_cell.angle_alpha   90.00
_cell.angle_beta   90.00
_cell.angle_gamma   90.00
#
_symmetry.space_group_name_H-M   'P 1'
#
loop_
_entity.id
_entity.type
_entity.pdbx_description
1 polymer ?
#
loop_
_entity_poly.entity_id
_entity_poly.type
_entity_poly.pdbx_seq_one_letter_code
_entity_poly.pdbx_strand_id
1 'polypeptide(L)'
;MLSLDQIHTEPPQTPKELDWAEQSFLPPLSPLRSARHRDTLLDSKISPEDAQARAWTAYYYDLLQCSLQQQGLPETIDLTKEPRSGFGPSDITICILGCPASYLSVLLEGGNQCPGNMLLCLSPAWLSKAPSETHPGESSLYVLKAVTFELGGRTVLEEFSSPRRVSYFTGSFGPCKLQGQSAAELARDLDCPTGGSGELTRLLDDKLLTRQLMDQKGEVAVPPTLAFTFKRPMLLRNVTEEQRIHVVELGGREGQDNLLQEEITAFLQGGAMESYKQVVVKPSGWRCNGAQAVSFHDKAEHGCILQVVLTLLETLEEDESILLEPFIPTAHILQSGPLVTNNSSGVDFLLSSKDQVLQLVALEMNSQLCLETCSALESMGRMVGATESETARTLVETMLHRAQCHLMEGKHVLVIGAGGFSKKFVWEAARDYGLKIHLVETDPNHFASQLVHTFIHYDTTDHTRDEEHARKLLGLIQERGLRLDGCLSYWDDCMVLTALICEGLGLRCSSSTAMRVAKQKSRTHQHLLRRCKEGSRWSSAALYAVPCCHLESHADVERAASHINFPGVMKLEYGAGAVGVKLVEDAQQCHLHFDKITQDLKDDSDYLGIGLGWGNNMLLMEYVSGTEHDVDLVIYEGRLLGAFVSDNGPTRVPNFTETAACMPTCLPPESEAQLIHAAYQCCLGCGLTDGVFNVELKLTAAGPKLIEINPRMGGFYLRDWIREIYGVDIMLASVMVACGVAPVLPTPSCPRTNLVGVMCLVSQHLQALKSTASLEILQALHERGVIRLNLLEDEIVSKEYEEPYCNVACTSSSRHEACVKLLGICQVLGIDSLHYPVAYFLSHFK
;
A
#
# COMPACT_ATOMS: atom_id res chain seq x y z
N MET A 1 12.27 26.58 14.75
CA MET A 1 11.63 27.63 15.57
C MET A 1 11.29 28.80 14.66
N LEU A 2 10.02 28.97 14.30
CA LEU A 2 9.55 30.16 13.59
C LEU A 2 8.84 31.06 14.61
N SER A 3 9.21 32.33 14.64
CA SER A 3 8.74 33.36 15.59
C SER A 3 7.29 33.77 15.30
N LEU A 4 6.47 33.84 16.35
CA LEU A 4 4.99 33.97 16.37
C LEU A 4 4.46 35.42 16.36
N ASP A 5 5.30 36.42 16.06
CA ASP A 5 4.98 37.84 16.27
C ASP A 5 3.98 38.49 15.26
N GLN A 6 3.17 37.71 14.53
CA GLN A 6 2.24 38.26 13.53
C GLN A 6 0.77 37.82 13.67
N ILE A 7 0.35 37.35 14.85
CA ILE A 7 -1.08 37.10 15.12
C ILE A 7 -1.71 38.40 15.66
N HIS A 8 -2.32 39.20 14.78
CA HIS A 8 -3.15 40.32 15.17
C HIS A 8 -4.43 39.82 15.88
N THR A 9 -4.63 40.23 17.13
CA THR A 9 -5.86 40.05 17.89
C THR A 9 -6.89 41.10 17.47
N GLU A 10 -7.67 40.83 16.43
CA GLU A 10 -8.98 41.49 16.29
C GLU A 10 -10.05 40.66 17.01
N PRO A 11 -11.02 41.29 17.70
CA PRO A 11 -12.10 40.57 18.37
C PRO A 11 -12.97 39.88 17.31
N PRO A 12 -13.43 38.64 17.55
CA PRO A 12 -14.16 37.87 16.55
C PRO A 12 -15.47 38.60 16.22
N GLN A 13 -15.60 39.05 14.97
CA GLN A 13 -16.92 39.21 14.37
C GLN A 13 -17.51 37.81 14.28
N THR A 14 -18.58 37.55 15.03
CA THR A 14 -19.38 36.33 14.93
C THR A 14 -19.72 36.09 13.46
N PRO A 15 -19.11 35.11 12.78
CA PRO A 15 -19.60 34.70 11.48
C PRO A 15 -20.97 34.09 11.76
N LYS A 16 -22.02 34.59 11.10
CA LYS A 16 -23.25 33.79 10.96
C LYS A 16 -22.81 32.42 10.47
N GLU A 17 -23.02 31.43 11.32
CA GLU A 17 -22.72 30.03 11.07
C GLU A 17 -23.19 29.68 9.66
N LEU A 18 -22.33 29.01 8.90
CA LEU A 18 -22.77 28.25 7.75
C LEU A 18 -23.93 27.38 8.23
N ASP A 19 -25.07 27.57 7.59
CA ASP A 19 -26.32 26.87 7.84
C ASP A 19 -26.14 25.39 7.45
N TRP A 20 -25.47 24.62 8.30
CA TRP A 20 -25.34 23.17 8.16
C TRP A 20 -26.67 22.46 8.48
N ALA A 21 -27.69 23.21 8.89
CA ALA A 21 -29.01 22.71 9.26
C ALA A 21 -29.98 22.50 8.08
N GLU A 22 -29.64 22.94 6.86
CA GLU A 22 -30.51 22.79 5.68
C GLU A 22 -29.89 21.93 4.56
N GLN A 23 -29.41 20.72 4.87
CA GLN A 23 -29.36 19.68 3.83
C GLN A 23 -30.69 18.93 3.83
N SER A 24 -31.53 19.25 2.84
CA SER A 24 -32.84 18.63 2.64
C SER A 24 -32.75 17.10 2.69
N PHE A 25 -33.61 16.46 3.50
CA PHE A 25 -33.78 15.00 3.63
C PHE A 25 -34.14 14.25 2.33
N LEU A 26 -34.32 14.99 1.23
CA LEU A 26 -34.73 14.50 -0.08
C LEU A 26 -33.53 14.48 -1.04
N PRO A 27 -33.46 13.51 -1.97
CA PRO A 27 -32.41 13.45 -2.97
C PRO A 27 -32.41 14.73 -3.84
N PRO A 28 -31.25 15.14 -4.39
CA PRO A 28 -31.18 16.26 -5.30
C PRO A 28 -32.10 16.06 -6.51
N LEU A 29 -32.60 17.15 -7.09
CA LEU A 29 -33.42 17.10 -8.29
C LEU A 29 -32.65 16.36 -9.40
N SER A 30 -33.16 15.20 -9.81
CA SER A 30 -32.58 14.39 -10.89
C SER A 30 -32.35 15.25 -12.15
N PRO A 31 -31.16 15.17 -12.79
CA PRO A 31 -30.86 15.95 -13.99
C PRO A 31 -31.78 15.61 -15.18
N LEU A 32 -32.51 14.50 -15.11
CA LEU A 32 -33.50 14.07 -16.10
C LEU A 32 -34.72 13.47 -15.41
N ARG A 33 -35.70 14.30 -15.00
CA ARG A 33 -37.09 13.81 -14.88
C ARG A 33 -37.66 13.62 -16.29
N SER A 34 -37.24 12.55 -16.97
CA SER A 34 -37.88 12.13 -18.20
C SER A 34 -39.34 11.76 -17.86
N ALA A 35 -40.31 12.24 -18.64
CA ALA A 35 -41.73 11.96 -18.43
C ALA A 35 -42.09 10.46 -18.64
N ARG A 36 -41.13 9.59 -19.00
CA ARG A 36 -41.34 8.20 -19.40
C ARG A 36 -41.33 7.17 -18.26
N HIS A 37 -40.81 7.50 -17.07
CA HIS A 37 -40.65 6.53 -15.97
C HIS A 37 -41.67 6.66 -14.83
N ARG A 38 -42.73 7.48 -15.00
CA ARG A 38 -43.76 7.67 -13.95
C ARG A 38 -44.61 6.44 -13.66
N ASP A 39 -44.61 5.44 -14.54
CA ASP A 39 -45.49 4.26 -14.47
C ASP A 39 -44.78 3.00 -13.94
N THR A 40 -43.48 3.05 -13.61
CA THR A 40 -42.70 1.92 -13.06
C THR A 40 -43.01 1.75 -11.57
N LEU A 41 -43.52 0.58 -11.17
CA LEU A 41 -43.89 0.31 -9.77
C LEU A 41 -42.64 -0.07 -8.95
N LEU A 42 -42.04 0.90 -8.27
CA LEU A 42 -40.83 0.68 -7.46
C LEU A 42 -41.11 0.17 -6.04
N ASP A 43 -42.33 0.36 -5.53
CA ASP A 43 -42.73 -0.15 -4.21
C ASP A 43 -42.68 -1.68 -4.14
N SER A 44 -42.28 -2.21 -2.98
CA SER A 44 -42.42 -3.63 -2.65
C SER A 44 -43.85 -3.91 -2.19
N LYS A 45 -44.50 -4.95 -2.73
CA LYS A 45 -45.87 -5.34 -2.31
C LYS A 45 -45.91 -5.99 -0.93
N ILE A 46 -44.75 -6.42 -0.42
CA ILE A 46 -44.62 -7.25 0.79
C ILE A 46 -44.12 -6.42 1.98
N SER A 47 -43.31 -5.37 1.73
CA SER A 47 -42.75 -4.49 2.77
C SER A 47 -42.90 -3.02 2.34
N PRO A 48 -43.88 -2.28 2.88
CA PRO A 48 -44.15 -0.91 2.47
C PRO A 48 -43.05 0.06 2.94
N GLU A 49 -42.59 0.91 2.03
CA GLU A 49 -41.60 1.96 2.31
C GLU A 49 -42.26 3.22 2.89
N ASP A 50 -41.52 4.03 3.65
CA ASP A 50 -41.94 5.39 3.98
C ASP A 50 -41.77 6.35 2.78
N ALA A 51 -42.25 7.59 2.92
CA ALA A 51 -42.23 8.56 1.81
C ALA A 51 -40.81 9.00 1.42
N GLN A 52 -39.86 8.92 2.33
CA GLN A 52 -38.48 9.33 2.11
C GLN A 52 -37.69 8.23 1.40
N ALA A 53 -37.82 6.99 1.87
CA ALA A 53 -37.24 5.80 1.24
C ALA A 53 -37.68 5.68 -0.23
N ARG A 54 -38.98 5.88 -0.51
CA ARG A 54 -39.52 5.90 -1.88
C ARG A 54 -38.83 6.93 -2.78
N ALA A 55 -38.56 8.13 -2.26
CA ALA A 55 -37.92 9.19 -3.04
C ALA A 55 -36.48 8.81 -3.44
N TRP A 56 -35.74 8.16 -2.53
CA TRP A 56 -34.39 7.64 -2.80
C TRP A 56 -34.40 6.45 -3.76
N THR A 57 -35.31 5.50 -3.58
CA THR A 57 -35.49 4.36 -4.49
C THR A 57 -35.72 4.85 -5.93
N ALA A 58 -36.61 5.84 -6.10
CA ALA A 58 -36.86 6.47 -7.40
C ALA A 58 -35.63 7.17 -7.97
N TYR A 59 -34.91 7.94 -7.14
CA TYR A 59 -33.69 8.63 -7.55
C TYR A 59 -32.61 7.64 -8.04
N TYR A 60 -32.39 6.54 -7.33
CA TYR A 60 -31.39 5.55 -7.75
C TYR A 60 -31.81 4.80 -9.00
N TYR A 61 -33.09 4.51 -9.17
CA TYR A 61 -33.57 3.93 -10.41
C TYR A 61 -33.30 4.86 -11.60
N ASP A 62 -33.59 6.15 -11.47
CA ASP A 62 -33.27 7.16 -12.50
C ASP A 62 -31.75 7.25 -12.76
N LEU A 63 -30.93 7.20 -11.70
CA LEU A 63 -29.48 7.22 -11.80
C LEU A 63 -28.93 5.99 -12.54
N LEU A 64 -29.51 4.81 -12.29
CA LEU A 64 -29.18 3.60 -13.04
C LEU A 64 -29.47 3.77 -14.52
N GLN A 65 -30.66 4.28 -14.88
CA GLN A 65 -31.02 4.51 -16.29
C GLN A 65 -30.05 5.49 -16.97
N CYS A 66 -29.69 6.58 -16.30
CA CYS A 66 -28.70 7.53 -16.81
C CYS A 66 -27.33 6.88 -17.02
N SER A 67 -26.91 6.03 -16.07
CA SER A 67 -25.60 5.38 -16.13
C SER A 67 -25.53 4.34 -17.25
N LEU A 68 -26.59 3.56 -17.47
CA LEU A 68 -26.70 2.63 -18.60
C LEU A 68 -26.64 3.38 -19.94
N GLN A 69 -27.38 4.49 -20.06
CA GLN A 69 -27.39 5.32 -21.27
C GLN A 69 -26.01 5.90 -21.60
N GLN A 70 -25.27 6.40 -20.61
CA GLN A 70 -23.91 6.92 -20.78
C GLN A 70 -22.94 5.86 -21.29
N GLN A 71 -23.17 4.60 -20.95
CA GLN A 71 -22.37 3.45 -21.41
C GLN A 71 -22.87 2.86 -22.73
N GLY A 72 -23.91 3.44 -23.35
CA GLY A 72 -24.51 2.91 -24.59
C GLY A 72 -25.27 1.60 -24.41
N LEU A 73 -25.71 1.28 -23.19
CA LEU A 73 -26.45 0.05 -22.85
C LEU A 73 -27.98 0.28 -22.89
N PRO A 74 -28.79 -0.78 -23.10
CA PRO A 74 -30.25 -0.66 -23.11
C PRO A 74 -30.82 -0.31 -21.73
N GLU A 75 -31.97 0.35 -21.72
CA GLU A 75 -32.73 0.64 -20.49
C GLU A 75 -33.18 -0.64 -19.77
N THR A 76 -33.40 -0.54 -18.47
CA THR A 76 -33.85 -1.67 -17.63
C THR A 76 -35.26 -2.10 -18.01
N ILE A 77 -35.44 -3.41 -18.22
CA ILE A 77 -36.75 -4.00 -18.54
C ILE A 77 -37.53 -4.26 -17.25
N ASP A 78 -38.73 -3.72 -17.13
CA ASP A 78 -39.61 -3.98 -15.97
C ASP A 78 -40.43 -5.26 -16.18
N LEU A 79 -40.12 -6.31 -15.40
CA LEU A 79 -40.86 -7.58 -15.33
C LEU A 79 -41.54 -7.80 -13.97
N THR A 80 -41.74 -6.77 -13.16
CA THR A 80 -42.37 -6.88 -11.83
C THR A 80 -43.83 -7.38 -11.87
N LYS A 81 -44.48 -7.37 -13.04
CA LYS A 81 -45.82 -7.92 -13.25
C LYS A 81 -45.84 -9.45 -13.44
N GLU A 82 -44.68 -10.06 -13.69
CA GLU A 82 -44.51 -11.50 -13.90
C GLU A 82 -43.48 -12.04 -12.89
N PRO A 83 -43.88 -12.27 -11.61
CA PRO A 83 -42.92 -12.63 -10.57
C PRO A 83 -42.18 -13.92 -10.90
N ARG A 84 -40.85 -13.88 -10.80
CA ARG A 84 -40.01 -15.03 -11.13
C ARG A 84 -40.11 -16.09 -10.02
N SER A 85 -40.05 -17.35 -10.42
CA SER A 85 -40.19 -18.52 -9.55
C SER A 85 -39.16 -19.60 -9.93
N GLY A 86 -39.01 -20.64 -9.09
CA GLY A 86 -38.15 -21.79 -9.39
C GLY A 86 -36.73 -21.74 -8.83
N PHE A 87 -36.44 -20.83 -7.90
CA PHE A 87 -35.14 -20.76 -7.23
C PHE A 87 -35.09 -21.67 -5.99
N GLY A 88 -34.00 -22.40 -5.82
CA GLY A 88 -33.70 -23.26 -4.67
C GLY A 88 -32.70 -22.63 -3.69
N PRO A 89 -32.52 -23.23 -2.50
CA PRO A 89 -31.61 -22.72 -1.47
C PRO A 89 -30.13 -22.80 -1.86
N SER A 90 -29.78 -23.59 -2.88
CA SER A 90 -28.42 -23.74 -3.41
C SER A 90 -28.08 -22.78 -4.54
N ASP A 91 -29.03 -21.94 -4.98
CA ASP A 91 -28.79 -21.01 -6.08
C ASP A 91 -27.92 -19.84 -5.63
N ILE A 92 -26.90 -19.53 -6.42
CA ILE A 92 -26.03 -18.38 -6.17
C ILE A 92 -26.84 -17.10 -6.33
N THR A 93 -26.81 -16.25 -5.31
CA THR A 93 -27.46 -14.95 -5.30
C THR A 93 -26.51 -13.94 -4.65
N ILE A 94 -25.89 -13.10 -5.48
CA ILE A 94 -24.99 -12.03 -5.05
C ILE A 94 -25.83 -10.75 -4.98
N CYS A 95 -26.09 -10.28 -3.77
CA CYS A 95 -26.94 -9.12 -3.51
C CYS A 95 -26.11 -7.90 -3.17
N ILE A 96 -26.32 -6.82 -3.92
CA ILE A 96 -25.70 -5.51 -3.71
C ILE A 96 -26.78 -4.51 -3.31
N LEU A 97 -26.70 -3.92 -2.11
CA LEU A 97 -27.60 -2.85 -1.66
C LEU A 97 -26.90 -1.48 -1.76
N GLY A 98 -27.32 -0.61 -2.68
CA GLY A 98 -26.78 0.75 -2.69
C GLY A 98 -26.89 1.49 -4.01
N CYS A 99 -26.07 2.53 -4.13
CA CYS A 99 -26.07 3.41 -5.31
C CYS A 99 -25.62 2.65 -6.58
N PRO A 100 -26.41 2.66 -7.67
CA PRO A 100 -26.06 1.97 -8.92
C PRO A 100 -24.74 2.47 -9.53
N ALA A 101 -24.47 3.78 -9.45
CA ALA A 101 -23.26 4.36 -10.02
C ALA A 101 -21.97 3.82 -9.37
N SER A 102 -22.03 3.46 -8.08
CA SER A 102 -20.88 2.95 -7.33
C SER A 102 -20.52 1.51 -7.71
N TYR A 103 -21.48 0.72 -8.20
CA TYR A 103 -21.31 -0.71 -8.44
C TYR A 103 -21.52 -1.13 -9.89
N LEU A 104 -21.79 -0.20 -10.80
CA LEU A 104 -22.21 -0.52 -12.15
C LEU A 104 -21.20 -1.42 -12.89
N SER A 105 -19.90 -1.14 -12.77
CA SER A 105 -18.85 -1.96 -13.40
C SER A 105 -18.86 -3.40 -12.88
N VAL A 106 -18.93 -3.58 -11.56
CA VAL A 106 -18.98 -4.90 -10.90
C VAL A 106 -20.26 -5.65 -11.25
N LEU A 107 -21.40 -4.96 -11.29
CA LEU A 107 -22.70 -5.53 -11.66
C LEU A 107 -22.73 -5.99 -13.11
N LEU A 108 -22.17 -5.20 -14.04
CA LEU A 108 -22.07 -5.56 -15.46
C LEU A 108 -21.14 -6.74 -15.68
N GLU A 109 -19.96 -6.74 -15.07
CA GLU A 109 -19.00 -7.84 -15.19
C GLU A 109 -19.53 -9.12 -14.54
N GLY A 110 -20.08 -9.02 -13.33
CA GLY A 110 -20.73 -10.15 -12.67
C GLY A 110 -21.92 -10.68 -13.45
N GLY A 111 -22.69 -9.81 -14.12
CA GLY A 111 -23.78 -10.21 -15.02
C GLY A 111 -23.30 -11.00 -16.24
N ASN A 112 -22.08 -10.75 -16.73
CA ASN A 112 -21.47 -11.55 -17.79
C ASN A 112 -20.99 -12.92 -17.28
N GLN A 113 -20.44 -12.98 -16.06
CA GLN A 113 -19.90 -14.22 -15.48
C GLN A 113 -20.98 -15.13 -14.90
N CYS A 114 -22.01 -14.56 -14.28
CA CYS A 114 -23.13 -15.27 -13.66
C CYS A 114 -24.48 -14.61 -13.99
N PRO A 115 -24.97 -14.74 -15.25
CA PRO A 115 -26.17 -14.06 -15.71
C PRO A 115 -27.40 -14.34 -14.81
N GLY A 116 -28.05 -13.28 -14.34
CA GLY A 116 -29.24 -13.34 -13.49
C GLY A 116 -28.98 -13.64 -12.01
N ASN A 117 -27.71 -13.78 -11.59
CA ASN A 117 -27.33 -14.01 -10.18
C ASN A 117 -26.73 -12.79 -9.49
N MET A 118 -26.42 -11.72 -10.24
CA MET A 118 -26.07 -10.41 -9.72
C MET A 118 -27.33 -9.55 -9.54
N LEU A 119 -27.65 -9.21 -8.30
CA LEU A 119 -28.87 -8.50 -7.92
C LEU A 119 -28.51 -7.15 -7.28
N LEU A 120 -28.94 -6.06 -7.90
CA LEU A 120 -28.90 -4.73 -7.31
C LEU A 120 -30.23 -4.43 -6.61
N CYS A 121 -30.19 -4.30 -5.29
CA CYS A 121 -31.28 -3.81 -4.47
C CYS A 121 -31.15 -2.29 -4.30
N LEU A 122 -32.16 -1.55 -4.71
CA LEU A 122 -32.19 -0.08 -4.58
C LEU A 122 -32.73 0.36 -3.22
N SER A 123 -33.34 -0.56 -2.46
CA SER A 123 -34.00 -0.31 -1.19
C SER A 123 -33.78 -1.45 -0.20
N PRO A 124 -33.55 -1.17 1.08
CA PRO A 124 -33.52 -2.19 2.14
C PRO A 124 -34.85 -2.93 2.27
N ALA A 125 -35.99 -2.30 1.95
CA ALA A 125 -37.31 -2.91 2.03
C ALA A 125 -37.52 -4.03 0.99
N TRP A 126 -36.61 -4.16 0.03
CA TRP A 126 -36.59 -5.26 -0.93
C TRP A 126 -35.92 -6.52 -0.38
N LEU A 127 -35.41 -6.46 0.85
CA LEU A 127 -34.74 -7.55 1.53
C LEU A 127 -35.54 -7.97 2.77
N SER A 128 -35.44 -9.23 3.14
CA SER A 128 -35.97 -9.75 4.40
C SER A 128 -34.96 -10.67 5.07
N LYS A 129 -35.00 -10.72 6.40
CA LYS A 129 -34.06 -11.47 7.23
C LYS A 129 -34.84 -12.47 8.07
N ALA A 130 -34.37 -13.71 8.12
CA ALA A 130 -34.96 -14.76 8.93
C ALA A 130 -33.86 -15.54 9.68
N PRO A 131 -34.17 -16.19 10.82
CA PRO A 131 -33.20 -17.03 11.51
C PRO A 131 -32.62 -18.11 10.60
N SER A 132 -31.30 -18.34 10.66
CA SER A 132 -30.65 -19.38 9.87
C SER A 132 -31.08 -20.76 10.36
N GLU A 133 -31.40 -21.66 9.42
CA GLU A 133 -31.72 -23.06 9.72
C GLU A 133 -30.46 -23.90 9.99
N THR A 134 -29.29 -23.44 9.52
CA THR A 134 -28.02 -24.19 9.56
C THR A 134 -27.01 -23.65 10.57
N HIS A 135 -27.09 -22.37 10.93
CA HIS A 135 -26.15 -21.70 11.83
C HIS A 135 -26.88 -21.05 13.02
N PRO A 136 -26.85 -21.69 14.22
CA PRO A 136 -27.49 -21.15 15.41
C PRO A 136 -26.93 -19.78 15.81
N GLY A 137 -27.80 -18.76 15.91
CA GLY A 137 -27.40 -17.39 16.24
C GLY A 137 -27.21 -16.48 15.01
N GLU A 138 -27.18 -17.05 13.81
CA GLU A 138 -27.09 -16.31 12.55
C GLU A 138 -28.47 -16.22 11.86
N SER A 139 -28.54 -15.42 10.80
CA SER A 139 -29.72 -15.14 10.00
C SER A 139 -29.44 -15.35 8.52
N SER A 140 -30.38 -15.96 7.81
CA SER A 140 -30.41 -15.96 6.35
C SER A 140 -31.05 -14.65 5.84
N LEU A 141 -30.43 -14.05 4.82
CA LEU A 141 -30.97 -12.89 4.11
C LEU A 141 -31.65 -13.34 2.81
N TYR A 142 -32.76 -12.70 2.45
CA TYR A 142 -33.54 -13.02 1.28
C TYR A 142 -33.88 -11.79 0.45
N VAL A 143 -33.86 -11.93 -0.87
CA VAL A 143 -34.22 -10.88 -1.82
C VAL A 143 -35.65 -11.07 -2.32
N LEU A 144 -36.48 -10.06 -2.10
CA LEU A 144 -37.88 -9.97 -2.55
C LEU A 144 -37.99 -9.32 -3.93
N LYS A 145 -37.14 -8.33 -4.19
CA LYS A 145 -37.15 -7.53 -5.42
C LYS A 145 -35.74 -7.03 -5.72
N ALA A 146 -35.35 -6.98 -6.99
CA ALA A 146 -34.04 -6.45 -7.37
C ALA A 146 -34.00 -6.09 -8.86
N VAL A 147 -32.97 -5.34 -9.26
CA VAL A 147 -32.54 -5.28 -10.66
C VAL A 147 -31.50 -6.37 -10.89
N THR A 148 -31.79 -7.35 -11.74
CA THR A 148 -30.84 -8.38 -12.16
C THR A 148 -30.03 -7.94 -13.36
N PHE A 149 -28.77 -8.40 -13.40
CA PHE A 149 -27.85 -8.16 -14.50
C PHE A 149 -27.62 -9.46 -15.29
N GLU A 150 -27.80 -9.38 -16.60
CA GLU A 150 -27.62 -10.47 -17.55
C GLU A 150 -26.49 -10.18 -18.55
N LEU A 151 -26.20 -11.18 -19.39
CA LEU A 151 -25.16 -11.13 -20.41
C LEU A 151 -25.32 -9.91 -21.34
N GLY A 152 -24.21 -9.21 -21.61
CA GLY A 152 -24.20 -8.07 -22.52
C GLY A 152 -24.77 -6.78 -21.92
N GLY A 153 -24.81 -6.67 -20.59
CA GLY A 153 -25.24 -5.46 -19.87
C GLY A 153 -26.74 -5.24 -19.88
N ARG A 154 -27.53 -6.28 -20.18
CA ARG A 154 -28.99 -6.24 -20.08
C ARG A 154 -29.39 -6.24 -18.61
N THR A 155 -30.28 -5.34 -18.23
CA THR A 155 -30.80 -5.23 -16.86
C THR A 155 -32.30 -5.47 -16.82
N VAL A 156 -32.78 -6.16 -15.77
CA VAL A 156 -34.19 -6.50 -15.61
C VAL A 156 -34.63 -6.20 -14.17
N LEU A 157 -35.70 -5.42 -13.99
CA LEU A 157 -36.32 -5.22 -12.68
C LEU A 157 -37.31 -6.36 -12.41
N GLU A 158 -37.03 -7.17 -11.40
CA GLU A 158 -37.77 -8.41 -11.09
C GLU A 158 -38.31 -8.41 -9.66
N GLU A 159 -39.47 -9.05 -9.47
CA GLU A 159 -40.05 -9.39 -8.16
C GLU A 159 -40.05 -10.93 -8.03
N PHE A 160 -39.69 -11.46 -6.86
CA PHE A 160 -39.52 -12.89 -6.65
C PHE A 160 -40.69 -13.47 -5.84
N SER A 161 -41.41 -14.42 -6.43
CA SER A 161 -42.55 -15.09 -5.77
C SER A 161 -42.14 -15.94 -4.57
N SER A 162 -40.96 -16.57 -4.66
CA SER A 162 -40.22 -17.14 -3.53
C SER A 162 -38.97 -16.29 -3.33
N PRO A 163 -38.77 -15.66 -2.16
CA PRO A 163 -37.60 -14.83 -1.91
C PRO A 163 -36.30 -15.62 -2.17
N ARG A 164 -35.35 -15.03 -2.88
CA ARG A 164 -34.06 -15.68 -3.18
C ARG A 164 -33.15 -15.59 -1.97
N ARG A 165 -32.66 -16.72 -1.46
CA ARG A 165 -31.64 -16.72 -0.39
C ARG A 165 -30.35 -16.11 -0.92
N VAL A 166 -29.82 -15.13 -0.20
CA VAL A 166 -28.56 -14.46 -0.51
C VAL A 166 -27.40 -15.39 -0.17
N SER A 167 -26.49 -15.59 -1.11
CA SER A 167 -25.26 -16.36 -0.92
C SER A 167 -24.03 -15.48 -0.71
N TYR A 168 -24.12 -14.19 -1.05
CA TYR A 168 -23.11 -13.17 -0.76
C TYR A 168 -23.79 -11.79 -0.71
N PHE A 169 -23.50 -11.00 0.32
CA PHE A 169 -24.12 -9.67 0.51
C PHE A 169 -23.08 -8.54 0.56
N THR A 170 -23.30 -7.46 -0.17
CA THR A 170 -22.49 -6.23 -0.04
C THR A 170 -23.36 -5.00 -0.24
N GLY A 171 -22.90 -3.82 0.17
CA GLY A 171 -23.67 -2.60 0.01
C GLY A 171 -22.87 -1.30 0.19
N SER A 172 -23.36 -0.20 -0.40
CA SER A 172 -22.56 1.04 -0.49
C SER A 172 -22.45 1.77 0.83
N PHE A 173 -21.22 2.15 1.13
CA PHE A 173 -20.84 3.35 1.89
C PHE A 173 -20.88 4.60 0.98
N GLY A 174 -22.01 4.85 0.32
CA GLY A 174 -22.22 6.03 -0.53
C GLY A 174 -22.42 7.33 0.27
N PRO A 175 -22.51 8.50 -0.37
CA PRO A 175 -22.68 9.80 0.30
C PRO A 175 -24.02 9.92 1.07
N CYS A 176 -24.97 9.00 0.87
CA CYS A 176 -26.26 8.96 1.57
C CYS A 176 -26.17 8.10 2.84
N LYS A 177 -26.07 8.76 4.00
CA LYS A 177 -25.77 8.17 5.33
C LYS A 177 -26.80 7.15 5.83
N LEU A 178 -28.09 7.33 5.52
CA LEU A 178 -29.19 6.45 5.95
C LEU A 178 -29.14 5.04 5.34
N GLN A 179 -28.62 4.92 4.12
CA GLN A 179 -28.60 3.64 3.40
C GLN A 179 -27.39 2.78 3.78
N GLY A 180 -26.26 3.41 4.09
CA GLY A 180 -25.08 2.72 4.65
C GLY A 180 -25.39 2.09 6.01
N GLN A 181 -26.14 2.79 6.87
CA GLN A 181 -26.64 2.26 8.15
C GLN A 181 -27.54 1.02 7.94
N SER A 182 -28.46 1.08 6.97
CA SER A 182 -29.38 -0.01 6.67
C SER A 182 -28.66 -1.25 6.11
N ALA A 183 -27.66 -1.05 5.25
CA ALA A 183 -26.86 -2.15 4.70
C ALA A 183 -26.03 -2.85 5.79
N ALA A 184 -25.39 -2.08 6.68
CA ALA A 184 -24.62 -2.63 7.79
C ALA A 184 -25.49 -3.43 8.78
N GLU A 185 -26.70 -2.96 9.08
CA GLU A 185 -27.64 -3.68 9.95
C GLU A 185 -28.14 -4.99 9.32
N LEU A 186 -28.39 -4.98 8.00
CA LEU A 186 -28.76 -6.19 7.27
C LEU A 186 -27.61 -7.21 7.25
N ALA A 187 -26.36 -6.75 7.10
CA ALA A 187 -25.15 -7.56 7.12
C ALA A 187 -24.84 -8.24 8.47
N ARG A 188 -25.49 -7.82 9.56
CA ARG A 188 -25.24 -8.36 10.91
C ARG A 188 -25.58 -9.86 11.01
N ASP A 189 -24.73 -10.66 11.65
CA ASP A 189 -25.02 -12.07 11.97
C ASP A 189 -25.55 -12.87 10.76
N LEU A 190 -25.07 -12.59 9.55
CA LEU A 190 -25.52 -13.30 8.35
C LEU A 190 -24.78 -14.62 8.21
N ASP A 191 -25.52 -15.64 7.78
CA ASP A 191 -24.98 -16.97 7.46
C ASP A 191 -24.38 -17.07 6.05
N CYS A 192 -24.06 -15.92 5.45
CA CYS A 192 -23.39 -15.80 4.17
C CYS A 192 -22.27 -14.76 4.24
N PRO A 193 -21.21 -14.90 3.42
CA PRO A 193 -20.12 -13.92 3.39
C PRO A 193 -20.61 -12.52 3.02
N THR A 194 -19.99 -11.49 3.60
CA THR A 194 -20.31 -10.09 3.33
C THR A 194 -19.09 -9.32 2.81
N GLY A 195 -19.29 -8.27 2.00
CA GLY A 195 -18.22 -7.47 1.39
C GLY A 195 -17.62 -6.37 2.27
N GLY A 196 -17.83 -6.45 3.58
CA GLY A 196 -17.24 -5.58 4.60
C GLY A 196 -17.61 -6.05 6.02
N SER A 197 -16.69 -5.93 6.97
CA SER A 197 -16.94 -6.35 8.36
C SER A 197 -17.77 -5.31 9.11
N GLY A 198 -19.02 -5.65 9.44
CA GLY A 198 -19.85 -4.85 10.34
C GLY A 198 -19.22 -4.68 11.74
N GLU A 199 -18.37 -5.62 12.17
CA GLU A 199 -17.62 -5.55 13.42
C GLU A 199 -16.50 -4.50 13.35
N LEU A 200 -15.87 -4.30 12.20
CA LEU A 200 -14.92 -3.21 12.01
C LEU A 200 -15.57 -1.84 12.05
N THR A 201 -16.73 -1.67 11.41
CA THR A 201 -17.46 -0.40 11.51
C THR A 201 -17.81 -0.08 12.96
N ARG A 202 -18.16 -1.10 13.77
CA ARG A 202 -18.35 -0.97 15.23
C ARG A 202 -17.12 -0.46 15.96
N LEU A 203 -15.94 -0.93 15.57
CA LEU A 203 -14.65 -0.51 16.14
C LEU A 203 -14.26 0.91 15.69
N LEU A 204 -14.32 1.21 14.40
CA LEU A 204 -13.68 2.39 13.83
C LEU A 204 -14.52 3.66 13.93
N ASP A 205 -15.84 3.52 13.96
CA ASP A 205 -16.76 4.67 14.08
C ASP A 205 -17.19 4.92 15.54
N ASP A 206 -16.60 4.22 16.51
CA ASP A 206 -16.77 4.53 17.94
C ASP A 206 -15.73 5.56 18.40
N LYS A 207 -16.20 6.79 18.60
CA LYS A 207 -15.40 7.92 19.07
C LYS A 207 -14.83 7.63 20.47
N LEU A 208 -15.58 6.96 21.36
CA LEU A 208 -15.13 6.63 22.72
C LEU A 208 -13.92 5.70 22.68
N LEU A 209 -13.99 4.64 21.86
CA LEU A 209 -12.87 3.72 21.67
C LEU A 209 -11.64 4.45 21.12
N THR A 210 -11.82 5.31 20.11
CA THR A 210 -10.74 6.12 19.54
C THR A 210 -10.07 6.99 20.61
N ARG A 211 -10.87 7.63 21.48
CA ARG A 211 -10.36 8.44 22.61
C ARG A 211 -9.47 7.62 23.53
N GLN A 212 -9.97 6.47 23.97
CA GLN A 212 -9.28 5.64 24.96
C GLN A 212 -7.97 5.06 24.42
N LEU A 213 -7.95 4.62 23.16
CA LEU A 213 -6.74 4.11 22.51
C LEU A 213 -5.66 5.20 22.35
N MET A 214 -6.05 6.43 22.04
CA MET A 214 -5.12 7.55 21.89
C MET A 214 -4.60 8.09 23.22
N ASP A 215 -5.47 8.21 24.24
CA ASP A 215 -5.06 8.68 25.57
C ASP A 215 -4.06 7.70 26.21
N GLN A 216 -4.27 6.39 26.05
CA GLN A 216 -3.35 5.34 26.56
C GLN A 216 -1.92 5.47 26.01
N LYS A 217 -1.77 5.96 24.78
CA LYS A 217 -0.44 6.16 24.17
C LYS A 217 0.24 7.44 24.64
N GLY A 218 -0.52 8.44 25.08
CA GLY A 218 -0.01 9.70 25.62
C GLY A 218 0.72 10.62 24.62
N GLU A 219 0.88 10.21 23.37
CA GLU A 219 1.62 10.96 22.32
C GLU A 219 0.74 11.98 21.59
N VAL A 220 -0.57 11.74 21.52
CA VAL A 220 -1.55 12.62 20.87
C VAL A 220 -2.55 13.08 21.92
N ALA A 221 -2.84 14.38 21.95
CA ALA A 221 -3.83 14.90 22.88
C ALA A 221 -5.24 14.54 22.42
N VAL A 222 -6.04 14.08 23.38
CA VAL A 222 -7.49 13.95 23.24
C VAL A 222 -8.18 14.96 24.16
N PRO A 223 -9.40 15.41 23.82
CA PRO A 223 -10.21 16.19 24.74
C PRO A 223 -10.47 15.40 26.03
N PRO A 224 -10.57 16.10 27.17
CA PRO A 224 -11.26 15.56 28.33
C PRO A 224 -12.65 15.06 27.92
N THR A 225 -13.00 13.83 28.27
CA THR A 225 -14.24 13.20 27.83
C THR A 225 -14.94 12.57 29.03
N LEU A 226 -16.21 12.94 29.25
CA LEU A 226 -17.15 12.19 30.09
C LEU A 226 -18.07 11.38 29.18
N ALA A 227 -18.19 10.09 29.41
CA ALA A 227 -18.98 9.17 28.59
C ALA A 227 -20.02 8.41 29.42
N PHE A 228 -21.23 8.26 28.89
CA PHE A 228 -22.30 7.44 29.48
C PHE A 228 -22.64 6.26 28.57
N THR A 229 -22.72 5.04 29.09
CA THR A 229 -23.05 3.81 28.33
C THR A 229 -23.87 2.81 29.15
N PHE A 230 -24.69 1.96 28.53
CA PHE A 230 -25.44 0.89 29.23
C PHE A 230 -24.63 -0.39 29.46
N LYS A 231 -23.61 -0.63 28.65
CA LYS A 231 -22.78 -1.82 28.70
C LYS A 231 -21.46 -1.49 28.04
N ARG A 232 -20.34 -1.72 28.73
CA ARG A 232 -19.02 -1.51 28.13
C ARG A 232 -18.86 -2.41 26.88
N PRO A 233 -18.53 -1.83 25.71
CA PRO A 233 -18.09 -2.59 24.54
C PRO A 233 -17.03 -3.64 24.93
N MET A 234 -17.12 -4.85 24.38
CA MET A 234 -16.29 -6.00 24.79
C MET A 234 -14.78 -5.72 24.77
N LEU A 235 -14.29 -4.96 23.79
CA LEU A 235 -12.88 -4.55 23.65
C LEU A 235 -12.41 -3.57 24.74
N LEU A 236 -13.34 -2.92 25.45
CA LEU A 236 -13.07 -1.89 26.47
C LEU A 236 -12.99 -2.44 27.90
N ARG A 237 -13.23 -3.74 28.09
CA ARG A 237 -13.19 -4.34 29.44
C ARG A 237 -11.79 -4.41 30.06
N ASN A 238 -10.74 -4.34 29.23
CA ASN A 238 -9.35 -4.48 29.65
C ASN A 238 -8.52 -3.18 29.57
N VAL A 239 -9.11 -2.06 29.16
CA VAL A 239 -8.41 -0.77 29.09
C VAL A 239 -8.51 -0.08 30.46
N THR A 240 -7.37 0.18 31.09
CA THR A 240 -7.30 0.90 32.38
C THR A 240 -7.74 2.35 32.22
N GLU A 241 -8.65 2.82 33.07
CA GLU A 241 -9.04 4.22 33.15
C GLU A 241 -7.85 5.08 33.63
N GLU A 242 -7.39 6.01 32.79
CA GLU A 242 -6.43 7.06 33.14
C GLU A 242 -7.05 8.46 32.97
N GLN A 243 -6.37 9.48 33.52
CA GLN A 243 -6.93 10.72 34.08
C GLN A 243 -7.83 11.63 33.20
N ARG A 244 -7.95 11.43 31.87
CA ARG A 244 -8.69 12.35 30.97
C ARG A 244 -10.02 11.84 30.44
N ILE A 245 -10.26 10.53 30.46
CA ILE A 245 -11.50 9.93 29.97
C ILE A 245 -12.21 9.23 31.12
N HIS A 246 -13.43 9.67 31.43
CA HIS A 246 -14.26 9.07 32.47
C HIS A 246 -15.48 8.40 31.84
N VAL A 247 -15.67 7.10 32.11
CA VAL A 247 -16.77 6.30 31.55
C VAL A 247 -17.70 5.83 32.66
N VAL A 248 -18.95 6.24 32.60
CA VAL A 248 -20.01 5.89 33.56
C VAL A 248 -20.93 4.85 32.94
N GLU A 249 -21.00 3.68 33.57
CA GLU A 249 -21.87 2.58 33.16
C GLU A 249 -23.22 2.68 33.88
N LEU A 250 -24.30 2.80 33.11
CA LEU A 250 -25.67 3.00 33.60
C LEU A 250 -26.39 1.66 33.75
N GLY A 251 -27.09 1.47 34.88
CA GLY A 251 -27.84 0.24 35.15
C GLY A 251 -29.12 0.05 34.31
N GLY A 252 -29.51 1.04 33.50
CA GLY A 252 -30.71 1.01 32.66
C GLY A 252 -31.13 2.41 32.18
N ARG A 253 -32.15 2.49 31.31
CA ARG A 253 -32.61 3.73 30.66
C ARG A 253 -33.33 4.72 31.58
N GLU A 254 -33.87 4.26 32.71
CA GLU A 254 -34.69 5.06 33.62
C GLU A 254 -34.07 5.16 35.02
N GLY A 255 -34.33 6.28 35.72
CA GLY A 255 -34.02 6.44 37.14
C GLY A 255 -32.55 6.77 37.46
N GLN A 256 -31.78 7.26 36.48
CA GLN A 256 -30.36 7.60 36.63
C GLN A 256 -30.10 9.13 36.74
N ASP A 257 -31.15 9.95 36.81
CA ASP A 257 -31.09 11.41 36.71
C ASP A 257 -30.13 12.03 37.74
N ASN A 258 -30.18 11.57 38.98
CA ASN A 258 -29.30 12.05 40.05
C ASN A 258 -27.82 11.71 39.76
N LEU A 259 -27.54 10.49 39.28
CA LEU A 259 -26.19 10.06 38.93
C LEU A 259 -25.65 10.89 37.76
N LEU A 260 -26.45 11.05 36.70
CA LEU A 260 -26.09 11.87 35.55
C LEU A 260 -25.80 13.32 35.96
N GLN A 261 -26.64 13.90 36.83
CA GLN A 261 -26.46 15.26 37.31
C GLN A 261 -25.18 15.42 38.14
N GLU A 262 -24.88 14.46 39.02
CA GLU A 262 -23.65 14.45 39.83
C GLU A 262 -22.40 14.37 38.94
N GLU A 263 -22.36 13.42 38.01
CA GLU A 263 -21.21 13.18 37.12
C GLU A 263 -20.98 14.34 36.13
N ILE A 264 -22.05 14.86 35.51
CA ILE A 264 -21.95 16.04 34.64
C ILE A 264 -21.42 17.23 35.44
N THR A 265 -21.96 17.48 36.63
CA THR A 265 -21.51 18.62 37.46
C THR A 265 -20.04 18.47 37.86
N ALA A 266 -19.63 17.27 38.27
CA ALA A 266 -18.24 16.98 38.63
C ALA A 266 -17.29 17.20 37.44
N PHE A 267 -17.66 16.74 36.24
CA PHE A 267 -16.85 16.93 35.03
C PHE A 267 -16.72 18.41 34.64
N LEU A 268 -17.82 19.17 34.61
CA LEU A 268 -17.80 20.59 34.22
C LEU A 268 -17.03 21.49 35.19
N GLN A 269 -17.02 21.13 36.48
CA GLN A 269 -16.28 21.82 37.54
C GLN A 269 -14.84 21.29 37.73
N GLY A 270 -14.50 20.18 37.09
CA GLY A 270 -13.17 19.57 37.17
C GLY A 270 -12.07 20.42 36.52
N GLY A 271 -10.84 20.27 36.99
CA GLY A 271 -9.68 21.04 36.50
C GLY A 271 -9.41 20.85 34.99
N ALA A 272 -9.81 19.73 34.40
CA ALA A 272 -9.69 19.48 32.97
C ALA A 272 -10.58 20.42 32.11
N MET A 273 -11.68 20.92 32.68
CA MET A 273 -12.65 21.81 32.04
C MET A 273 -12.46 23.30 32.42
N GLU A 274 -11.45 23.64 33.22
CA GLU A 274 -11.24 24.99 33.75
C GLU A 274 -11.01 26.02 32.64
N SER A 275 -10.23 25.66 31.60
CA SER A 275 -9.88 26.54 30.48
C SER A 275 -10.98 26.67 29.42
N TYR A 276 -12.10 25.97 29.54
CA TYR A 276 -13.14 25.88 28.51
C TYR A 276 -14.45 26.54 28.96
N LYS A 277 -15.09 27.26 28.02
CA LYS A 277 -16.36 27.97 28.25
C LYS A 277 -17.57 27.25 27.68
N GLN A 278 -17.35 26.31 26.76
CA GLN A 278 -18.40 25.61 26.04
C GLN A 278 -18.15 24.11 26.05
N VAL A 279 -19.23 23.35 25.94
CA VAL A 279 -19.29 21.89 25.98
C VAL A 279 -20.02 21.40 24.74
N VAL A 280 -19.52 20.31 24.17
CA VAL A 280 -20.14 19.58 23.07
C VAL A 280 -20.74 18.29 23.64
N VAL A 281 -22.02 18.08 23.41
CA VAL A 281 -22.70 16.81 23.69
C VAL A 281 -22.94 16.11 22.37
N LYS A 282 -22.48 14.86 22.26
CA LYS A 282 -22.61 14.07 21.02
C LYS A 282 -22.74 12.58 21.32
N PRO A 283 -23.52 11.83 20.52
CA PRO A 283 -23.50 10.38 20.58
C PRO A 283 -22.23 9.81 19.93
N SER A 284 -21.83 8.63 20.40
CA SER A 284 -20.70 7.82 19.97
C SER A 284 -21.14 6.39 19.79
N GLY A 285 -20.77 5.82 18.65
CA GLY A 285 -21.20 4.50 18.22
C GLY A 285 -21.36 4.49 16.71
N TRP A 286 -21.25 3.31 16.13
CA TRP A 286 -21.25 3.10 14.68
C TRP A 286 -22.55 3.48 13.97
N ARG A 287 -23.67 3.57 14.69
CA ARG A 287 -24.94 4.09 14.15
C ARG A 287 -25.02 5.62 14.25
N CYS A 288 -24.16 6.24 15.05
CA CYS A 288 -24.17 7.65 15.40
C CYS A 288 -23.26 8.50 14.49
N ASN A 289 -23.44 8.39 13.17
CA ASN A 289 -22.61 9.11 12.18
C ASN A 289 -23.31 10.40 11.67
N GLY A 290 -22.84 11.56 12.15
CA GLY A 290 -23.21 12.89 11.63
C GLY A 290 -23.56 13.94 12.70
N ALA A 291 -23.69 15.20 12.25
CA ALA A 291 -23.97 16.38 13.09
C ALA A 291 -25.39 16.44 13.69
N GLN A 292 -26.28 15.50 13.34
CA GLN A 292 -27.73 15.59 13.63
C GLN A 292 -28.10 15.39 15.12
N ALA A 293 -27.14 15.02 15.98
CA ALA A 293 -27.32 14.92 17.43
C ALA A 293 -26.17 15.59 18.21
N VAL A 294 -25.32 16.37 17.52
CA VAL A 294 -24.26 17.16 18.16
C VAL A 294 -24.87 18.49 18.59
N SER A 295 -24.69 18.85 19.86
CA SER A 295 -25.18 20.12 20.39
C SER A 295 -24.09 20.81 21.19
N PHE A 296 -24.12 22.15 21.17
CA PHE A 296 -23.14 23.02 21.80
C PHE A 296 -23.84 23.81 22.90
N HIS A 297 -23.25 23.81 24.09
CA HIS A 297 -23.84 24.43 25.28
C HIS A 297 -22.79 25.27 26.00
N ASP A 298 -23.22 26.35 26.63
CA ASP A 298 -22.35 27.07 27.57
C ASP A 298 -22.12 26.19 28.81
N LYS A 299 -20.89 26.16 29.31
CA LYS A 299 -20.54 25.37 30.50
C LYS A 299 -21.39 25.74 31.72
N ALA A 300 -21.87 26.98 31.81
CA ALA A 300 -22.73 27.42 32.91
C ALA A 300 -24.15 26.83 32.87
N GLU A 301 -24.59 26.28 31.73
CA GLU A 301 -25.97 25.81 31.52
C GLU A 301 -26.13 24.32 31.84
N HIS A 302 -25.82 23.94 33.08
CA HIS A 302 -25.85 22.53 33.53
C HIS A 302 -27.19 21.83 33.25
N GLY A 303 -28.31 22.55 33.45
CA GLY A 303 -29.66 22.01 33.22
C GLY A 303 -29.96 21.73 31.74
N CYS A 304 -29.48 22.57 30.82
CA CYS A 304 -29.62 22.36 29.37
C CYS A 304 -28.84 21.13 28.93
N ILE A 305 -27.61 20.98 29.42
CA ILE A 305 -26.73 19.84 29.12
C ILE A 305 -27.38 18.54 29.61
N LEU A 306 -27.86 18.51 30.86
CA LEU A 306 -28.54 17.33 31.43
C LEU A 306 -29.77 16.94 30.60
N GLN A 307 -30.60 17.92 30.19
CA GLN A 307 -31.80 17.65 29.40
C GLN A 307 -31.47 17.01 28.06
N VAL A 308 -30.41 17.47 27.38
CA VAL A 308 -29.96 16.87 26.11
C VAL A 308 -29.45 15.44 26.33
N VAL A 309 -28.67 15.19 27.38
CA VAL A 309 -28.18 13.84 27.70
C VAL A 309 -29.35 12.88 27.95
N LEU A 310 -30.37 13.32 28.70
CA LEU A 310 -31.59 12.54 28.94
C LEU A 310 -32.33 12.24 27.64
N THR A 311 -32.49 13.21 26.75
CA THR A 311 -33.13 13.00 25.44
C THR A 311 -32.36 12.01 24.58
N LEU A 312 -31.02 12.07 24.59
CA LEU A 312 -30.20 11.12 23.83
C LEU A 312 -30.25 9.70 24.42
N LEU A 313 -30.33 9.57 25.75
CA LEU A 313 -30.44 8.27 26.44
C LEU A 313 -31.70 7.49 26.04
N GLU A 314 -32.80 8.17 25.71
CA GLU A 314 -34.03 7.51 25.23
C GLU A 314 -33.80 6.75 23.91
N THR A 315 -32.85 7.23 23.10
CA THR A 315 -32.51 6.68 21.78
C THR A 315 -31.28 5.77 21.78
N LEU A 316 -30.56 5.70 22.89
CA LEU A 316 -29.26 5.01 23.00
C LEU A 316 -29.44 3.48 23.05
N GLU A 317 -28.73 2.75 22.20
CA GLU A 317 -28.73 1.28 22.17
C GLU A 317 -27.61 0.62 23.00
N GLU A 318 -27.64 -0.72 23.10
CA GLU A 318 -26.53 -1.50 23.69
C GLU A 318 -25.27 -1.30 22.84
N ASP A 319 -24.12 -1.11 23.51
CA ASP A 319 -22.80 -0.80 22.91
C ASP A 319 -22.61 0.63 22.35
N GLU A 320 -23.57 1.54 22.56
CA GLU A 320 -23.41 2.97 22.24
C GLU A 320 -23.08 3.81 23.49
N SER A 321 -22.58 5.03 23.26
CA SER A 321 -22.22 5.97 24.33
C SER A 321 -22.63 7.42 24.01
N ILE A 322 -22.85 8.23 25.05
CA ILE A 322 -22.99 9.68 24.92
C ILE A 322 -21.74 10.34 25.47
N LEU A 323 -21.13 11.23 24.70
CA LEU A 323 -19.90 11.94 25.06
C LEU A 323 -20.18 13.40 25.36
N LEU A 324 -19.59 13.88 26.45
CA LEU A 324 -19.46 15.28 26.80
C LEU A 324 -17.98 15.66 26.72
N GLU A 325 -17.66 16.60 25.86
CA GLU A 325 -16.29 17.06 25.60
C GLU A 325 -16.24 18.60 25.60
N PRO A 326 -15.10 19.24 25.89
CA PRO A 326 -14.99 20.68 25.70
C PRO A 326 -15.12 21.03 24.22
N PHE A 327 -15.77 22.17 23.94
CA PHE A 327 -15.68 22.78 22.63
C PHE A 327 -14.28 23.35 22.43
N ILE A 328 -13.60 22.87 21.39
CA ILE A 328 -12.25 23.34 21.04
C ILE A 328 -12.38 24.19 19.78
N PRO A 329 -12.17 25.52 19.88
CA PRO A 329 -12.22 26.38 18.70
C PRO A 329 -11.05 26.07 17.77
N THR A 330 -11.34 25.91 16.48
CA THR A 330 -10.33 25.67 15.44
C THR A 330 -9.41 26.89 15.31
N ALA A 331 -8.10 26.71 15.43
CA ALA A 331 -7.14 27.77 15.16
C ALA A 331 -7.13 28.10 13.66
N HIS A 332 -7.57 29.31 13.29
CA HIS A 332 -7.46 29.81 11.92
C HIS A 332 -6.02 30.24 11.64
N ILE A 333 -5.24 29.37 10.97
CA ILE A 333 -4.00 29.79 10.34
C ILE A 333 -4.37 30.49 9.03
N LEU A 334 -3.90 31.73 8.83
CA LEU A 334 -4.09 32.50 7.61
C LEU A 334 -3.46 31.77 6.40
N GLN A 335 -4.21 30.86 5.79
CA GLN A 335 -4.06 30.46 4.40
C GLN A 335 -5.43 30.52 3.74
N SER A 336 -5.51 31.27 2.65
CA SER A 336 -6.68 31.38 1.80
C SER A 336 -6.96 30.04 1.11
N GLY A 337 -7.82 29.22 1.71
CA GLY A 337 -8.36 27.97 1.18
C GLY A 337 -9.53 27.49 2.05
N PRO A 338 -10.48 26.68 1.52
CA PRO A 338 -11.57 26.14 2.32
C PRO A 338 -11.02 25.28 3.47
N LEU A 339 -11.71 25.28 4.62
CA LEU A 339 -11.40 24.43 5.78
C LEU A 339 -11.12 22.99 5.31
N VAL A 340 -9.89 22.52 5.51
CA VAL A 340 -9.48 21.16 5.15
C VAL A 340 -10.04 20.22 6.21
N THR A 341 -11.16 19.57 5.92
CA THR A 341 -11.51 18.29 6.55
C THR A 341 -10.47 17.28 6.07
N ASN A 342 -9.56 16.84 6.96
CA ASN A 342 -8.44 15.97 6.64
C ASN A 342 -8.89 14.51 6.43
N ASN A 343 -9.72 14.27 5.41
CA ASN A 343 -10.07 12.91 4.97
C ASN A 343 -8.86 12.12 4.46
N SER A 344 -7.69 12.73 4.30
CA SER A 344 -6.46 12.16 3.74
C SER A 344 -5.76 11.15 4.66
N SER A 345 -5.83 11.30 5.99
CA SER A 345 -5.17 10.41 6.98
C SER A 345 -6.07 9.33 7.56
N GLY A 346 -7.39 9.40 7.35
CA GLY A 346 -8.37 8.53 8.04
C GLY A 346 -8.51 8.85 9.54
N VAL A 347 -8.01 9.99 10.00
CA VAL A 347 -8.23 10.54 11.34
C VAL A 347 -8.47 12.03 11.20
N ASP A 348 -9.57 12.51 11.76
CA ASP A 348 -9.87 13.94 11.85
C ASP A 348 -9.11 14.56 13.02
N PHE A 349 -8.34 15.60 12.73
CA PHE A 349 -7.60 16.37 13.71
C PHE A 349 -8.10 17.80 13.75
N LEU A 350 -8.07 18.40 14.94
CA LEU A 350 -8.28 19.82 15.17
C LEU A 350 -6.99 20.43 15.73
N LEU A 351 -6.60 21.57 15.17
CA LEU A 351 -5.47 22.33 15.67
C LEU A 351 -5.97 23.33 16.73
N SER A 352 -5.58 23.10 17.99
CA SER A 352 -5.90 23.96 19.13
C SER A 352 -4.70 24.83 19.50
N SER A 353 -4.94 26.02 20.03
CA SER A 353 -3.91 26.87 20.63
C SER A 353 -4.15 26.95 22.14
N LYS A 354 -3.28 26.30 22.93
CA LYS A 354 -3.29 26.39 24.39
C LYS A 354 -1.98 27.04 24.84
N ASP A 355 -2.07 28.11 25.63
CA ASP A 355 -0.91 28.86 26.14
C ASP A 355 0.10 29.30 25.06
N GLN A 356 -0.41 29.70 23.87
CA GLN A 356 0.38 30.04 22.67
C GLN A 356 1.19 28.89 22.05
N VAL A 357 0.92 27.64 22.45
CA VAL A 357 1.46 26.44 21.83
C VAL A 357 0.38 25.80 20.98
N LEU A 358 0.69 25.54 19.71
CA LEU A 358 -0.19 24.79 18.81
C LEU A 358 -0.14 23.31 19.20
N GLN A 359 -1.32 22.73 19.44
CA GLN A 359 -1.51 21.34 19.81
C GLN A 359 -2.47 20.68 18.83
N LEU A 360 -2.05 19.54 18.27
CA LEU A 360 -2.91 18.70 17.45
C LEU A 360 -3.78 17.85 18.36
N VAL A 361 -5.09 17.93 18.20
CA VAL A 361 -6.08 17.17 18.96
C VAL A 361 -6.80 16.25 17.98
N ALA A 362 -6.65 14.94 18.12
CA ALA A 362 -7.43 14.00 17.32
C ALA A 362 -8.91 14.12 17.68
N LEU A 363 -9.85 13.80 16.79
CA LEU A 363 -11.29 13.88 17.01
C LEU A 363 -11.99 12.54 16.78
N GLU A 364 -11.79 11.94 15.62
CA GLU A 364 -12.37 10.64 15.24
C GLU A 364 -11.52 9.96 14.16
N MET A 365 -11.66 8.64 14.02
CA MET A 365 -11.13 7.89 12.88
C MET A 365 -12.19 7.83 11.78
N ASN A 366 -11.84 8.21 10.56
CA ASN A 366 -12.72 8.06 9.39
C ASN A 366 -12.38 6.75 8.66
N SER A 367 -13.28 5.78 8.79
CA SER A 367 -13.11 4.42 8.28
C SER A 367 -13.52 4.25 6.81
N GLN A 368 -14.23 5.21 6.22
CA GLN A 368 -15.00 5.02 4.97
C GLN A 368 -14.14 4.52 3.80
N LEU A 369 -12.97 5.15 3.58
CA LEU A 369 -12.04 4.77 2.51
C LEU A 369 -11.15 3.56 2.87
N CYS A 370 -11.03 3.25 4.16
CA CYS A 370 -10.29 2.07 4.62
C CYS A 370 -11.10 0.79 4.43
N LEU A 371 -12.42 0.87 4.66
CA LEU A 371 -13.36 -0.23 4.38
C LEU A 371 -13.42 -0.55 2.88
N GLU A 372 -13.28 0.44 2.00
CA GLU A 372 -13.13 0.20 0.55
C GLU A 372 -11.87 -0.61 0.22
N THR A 373 -10.74 -0.31 0.87
CA THR A 373 -9.47 -1.05 0.66
C THR A 373 -9.56 -2.48 1.20
N CYS A 374 -10.19 -2.67 2.36
CA CYS A 374 -10.50 -4.01 2.88
C CYS A 374 -11.40 -4.80 1.91
N SER A 375 -12.43 -4.16 1.35
CA SER A 375 -13.33 -4.77 0.36
C SER A 375 -12.60 -5.13 -0.95
N ALA A 376 -11.64 -4.30 -1.38
CA ALA A 376 -10.77 -4.59 -2.52
C ALA A 376 -9.86 -5.82 -2.25
N LEU A 377 -9.33 -5.95 -1.04
CA LEU A 377 -8.52 -7.12 -0.65
C LEU A 377 -9.37 -8.40 -0.59
N GLU A 378 -10.59 -8.31 -0.06
CA GLU A 378 -11.57 -9.41 -0.04
C GLU A 378 -11.96 -9.87 -1.45
N SER A 379 -12.20 -8.94 -2.36
CA SER A 379 -12.50 -9.24 -3.77
C SER A 379 -11.30 -9.83 -4.53
N MET A 380 -10.07 -9.63 -4.05
CA MET A 380 -8.87 -10.35 -4.50
C MET A 380 -8.67 -11.73 -3.83
N GLY A 381 -9.68 -12.23 -3.11
CA GLY A 381 -9.65 -13.55 -2.47
C GLY A 381 -8.87 -13.60 -1.16
N ARG A 382 -8.55 -12.45 -0.54
CA ARG A 382 -7.94 -12.41 0.79
C ARG A 382 -9.02 -12.40 1.87
N MET A 383 -8.91 -13.26 2.87
CA MET A 383 -9.84 -13.24 4.01
C MET A 383 -9.44 -12.13 4.97
N VAL A 384 -9.98 -10.93 4.79
CA VAL A 384 -9.88 -9.85 5.78
C VAL A 384 -10.82 -10.21 6.93
N GLY A 385 -10.35 -10.19 8.18
CA GLY A 385 -11.18 -10.62 9.33
C GLY A 385 -10.96 -12.04 9.84
N ALA A 386 -10.03 -12.82 9.26
CA ALA A 386 -9.71 -14.17 9.74
C ALA A 386 -9.35 -14.21 11.24
N THR A 387 -8.70 -13.14 11.71
CA THR A 387 -8.44 -12.84 13.12
C THR A 387 -8.55 -11.32 13.33
N GLU A 388 -8.97 -10.87 14.51
CA GLU A 388 -9.09 -9.44 14.85
C GLU A 388 -7.79 -8.64 14.58
N SER A 389 -6.63 -9.30 14.68
CA SER A 389 -5.31 -8.68 14.49
C SER A 389 -4.97 -8.36 13.03
N GLU A 390 -5.41 -9.16 12.06
CA GLU A 390 -5.02 -9.00 10.65
C GLU A 390 -5.74 -7.83 9.99
N THR A 391 -6.97 -7.61 10.41
CA THR A 391 -7.83 -6.53 9.97
C THR A 391 -7.36 -5.17 10.50
N ALA A 392 -7.03 -5.10 11.79
CA ALA A 392 -6.47 -3.89 12.39
C ALA A 392 -5.13 -3.51 11.75
N ARG A 393 -4.29 -4.49 11.42
CA ARG A 393 -3.03 -4.26 10.70
C ARG A 393 -3.25 -3.66 9.31
N THR A 394 -4.14 -4.27 8.52
CA THR A 394 -4.45 -3.82 7.15
C THR A 394 -4.98 -2.39 7.13
N LEU A 395 -5.82 -2.04 8.10
CA LEU A 395 -6.30 -0.68 8.31
C LEU A 395 -5.16 0.31 8.57
N VAL A 396 -4.31 0.04 9.58
CA VAL A 396 -3.22 0.95 9.96
C VAL A 396 -2.25 1.17 8.80
N GLU A 397 -1.91 0.11 8.08
CA GLU A 397 -1.05 0.22 6.89
C GLU A 397 -1.69 1.07 5.78
N THR A 398 -2.99 0.91 5.56
CA THR A 398 -3.74 1.73 4.59
C THR A 398 -3.72 3.20 4.99
N MET A 399 -4.00 3.51 6.26
CA MET A 399 -3.95 4.88 6.78
C MET A 399 -2.56 5.48 6.67
N LEU A 400 -1.53 4.70 7.00
CA LEU A 400 -0.13 5.11 6.91
C LEU A 400 0.27 5.41 5.47
N HIS A 401 -0.06 4.51 4.54
CA HIS A 401 0.21 4.70 3.12
C HIS A 401 -0.45 5.99 2.60
N ARG A 402 -1.72 6.23 2.93
CA ARG A 402 -2.46 7.42 2.49
C ARG A 402 -1.88 8.71 3.08
N ALA A 403 -1.55 8.72 4.38
CA ALA A 403 -0.91 9.86 5.02
C ALA A 403 0.43 10.19 4.34
N GLN A 404 1.22 9.17 4.03
CA GLN A 404 2.48 9.35 3.30
C GLN A 404 2.25 9.85 1.87
N CYS A 405 1.33 9.29 1.10
CA CYS A 405 0.99 9.80 -0.24
C CYS A 405 0.52 11.26 -0.19
N HIS A 406 -0.27 11.65 0.80
CA HIS A 406 -0.69 13.03 0.99
C HIS A 406 0.49 13.97 1.28
N LEU A 407 1.49 13.54 2.05
CA LEU A 407 2.74 14.30 2.24
C LEU A 407 3.53 14.47 0.95
N MET A 408 3.35 13.57 -0.01
CA MET A 408 4.04 13.57 -1.30
C MET A 408 3.28 14.29 -2.40
N GLU A 409 1.97 14.51 -2.22
CA GLU A 409 1.09 15.10 -3.21
C GLU A 409 1.59 16.48 -3.67
N GLY A 410 1.71 16.66 -4.99
CA GLY A 410 2.14 17.89 -5.62
C GLY A 410 3.65 18.16 -5.59
N LYS A 411 4.46 17.31 -4.94
CA LYS A 411 5.92 17.45 -4.93
C LYS A 411 6.51 17.24 -6.32
N HIS A 412 7.51 18.05 -6.63
CA HIS A 412 8.23 18.04 -7.90
C HIS A 412 9.50 17.19 -7.76
N VAL A 413 9.56 16.08 -8.48
CA VAL A 413 10.65 15.10 -8.34
C VAL A 413 11.34 14.89 -9.66
N LEU A 414 12.67 15.06 -9.69
CA LEU A 414 13.50 14.77 -10.87
C LEU A 414 13.91 13.29 -10.87
N VAL A 415 13.57 12.58 -11.94
CA VAL A 415 13.99 11.20 -12.17
C VAL A 415 14.97 11.18 -13.33
N ILE A 416 16.12 10.53 -13.14
CA ILE A 416 17.17 10.40 -14.16
C ILE A 416 17.21 8.97 -14.66
N GLY A 417 17.02 8.79 -15.97
CA GLY A 417 16.91 7.47 -16.59
C GLY A 417 15.53 6.85 -16.33
N ALA A 418 14.83 6.55 -17.42
CA ALA A 418 13.51 5.96 -17.35
C ALA A 418 13.54 4.43 -17.17
N GLY A 419 14.67 3.81 -17.52
CA GLY A 419 14.83 2.36 -17.57
C GLY A 419 13.94 1.71 -18.65
N GLY A 420 14.07 0.40 -18.82
CA GLY A 420 13.30 -0.34 -19.82
C GLY A 420 11.85 -0.66 -19.41
N PHE A 421 11.23 -1.57 -20.15
CA PHE A 421 9.86 -2.05 -19.92
C PHE A 421 9.60 -2.46 -18.46
N SER A 422 10.57 -3.15 -17.83
CA SER A 422 10.49 -3.58 -16.43
C SER A 422 10.29 -2.44 -15.42
N LYS A 423 10.48 -1.16 -15.80
CA LYS A 423 10.27 0.00 -14.92
C LYS A 423 8.95 0.71 -15.16
N LYS A 424 8.05 0.19 -16.02
CA LYS A 424 6.74 0.80 -16.29
C LYS A 424 5.94 1.13 -15.03
N PHE A 425 6.02 0.26 -14.02
CA PHE A 425 5.33 0.42 -12.74
C PHE A 425 5.73 1.70 -11.98
N VAL A 426 6.92 2.26 -12.23
CA VAL A 426 7.39 3.50 -11.57
C VAL A 426 6.49 4.67 -11.91
N TRP A 427 6.09 4.78 -13.18
CA TRP A 427 5.32 5.92 -13.67
C TRP A 427 3.85 5.84 -13.23
N GLU A 428 3.31 4.62 -13.16
CA GLU A 428 1.97 4.35 -12.62
C GLU A 428 1.93 4.68 -11.13
N ALA A 429 2.90 4.18 -10.35
CA ALA A 429 2.99 4.44 -8.92
C ALA A 429 3.21 5.93 -8.61
N ALA A 430 4.06 6.63 -9.38
CA ALA A 430 4.30 8.05 -9.18
C ALA A 430 3.02 8.90 -9.31
N ARG A 431 2.12 8.53 -10.24
CA ARG A 431 0.80 9.14 -10.38
C ARG A 431 -0.05 8.86 -9.14
N ASP A 432 -0.05 7.62 -8.66
CA ASP A 432 -0.84 7.21 -7.49
C ASP A 432 -0.34 7.89 -6.19
N TYR A 433 0.94 8.25 -6.12
CA TYR A 433 1.53 9.06 -5.05
C TYR A 433 1.25 10.56 -5.19
N GLY A 434 0.63 11.01 -6.28
CA GLY A 434 0.34 12.42 -6.55
C GLY A 434 1.57 13.27 -6.93
N LEU A 435 2.65 12.65 -7.41
CA LEU A 435 3.91 13.34 -7.72
C LEU A 435 3.86 14.07 -9.07
N LYS A 436 4.61 15.16 -9.18
CA LYS A 436 4.92 15.81 -10.46
C LYS A 436 6.33 15.43 -10.90
N ILE A 437 6.40 14.45 -11.79
CA ILE A 437 7.68 13.90 -12.26
C ILE A 437 8.29 14.75 -13.38
N HIS A 438 9.55 15.12 -13.21
CA HIS A 438 10.40 15.65 -14.27
C HIS A 438 11.39 14.56 -14.66
N LEU A 439 11.35 14.09 -15.91
CA LEU A 439 12.17 12.98 -16.37
C LEU A 439 13.30 13.48 -17.27
N VAL A 440 14.53 13.05 -16.96
CA VAL A 440 15.68 13.13 -17.86
C VAL A 440 15.86 11.77 -18.53
N GLU A 441 15.82 11.72 -19.86
CA GLU A 441 15.91 10.47 -20.61
C GLU A 441 16.65 10.69 -21.94
N THR A 442 17.43 9.68 -22.33
CA THR A 442 18.20 9.62 -23.58
C THR A 442 17.30 9.33 -24.78
N ASP A 443 16.35 8.40 -24.67
CA ASP A 443 15.44 8.11 -25.79
C ASP A 443 14.32 9.16 -25.89
N PRO A 444 14.30 10.01 -26.93
CA PRO A 444 13.26 11.01 -27.09
C PRO A 444 11.87 10.41 -27.34
N ASN A 445 11.77 9.13 -27.71
CA ASN A 445 10.52 8.42 -27.98
C ASN A 445 10.09 7.52 -26.82
N HIS A 446 10.76 7.60 -25.67
CA HIS A 446 10.47 6.75 -24.53
C HIS A 446 9.00 6.86 -24.09
N PHE A 447 8.35 5.73 -23.78
CA PHE A 447 6.92 5.69 -23.45
C PHE A 447 6.56 6.58 -22.24
N ALA A 448 7.49 6.72 -21.30
CA ALA A 448 7.31 7.55 -20.10
C ALA A 448 7.17 9.04 -20.42
N SER A 449 7.60 9.52 -21.60
CA SER A 449 7.47 10.93 -22.00
C SER A 449 6.03 11.46 -21.94
N GLN A 450 5.04 10.59 -22.14
CA GLN A 450 3.61 10.92 -22.08
C GLN A 450 3.00 10.79 -20.68
N LEU A 451 3.74 10.20 -19.73
CA LEU A 451 3.28 9.91 -18.37
C LEU A 451 3.80 10.91 -17.33
N VAL A 452 4.76 11.75 -17.70
CA VAL A 452 5.47 12.66 -16.79
C VAL A 452 5.04 14.12 -16.96
N HIS A 453 5.25 14.93 -15.93
CA HIS A 453 4.91 16.35 -15.95
C HIS A 453 5.84 17.17 -16.85
N THR A 454 7.12 16.80 -16.91
CA THR A 454 8.08 17.42 -17.83
C THR A 454 9.05 16.37 -18.33
N PHE A 455 9.31 16.40 -19.63
CA PHE A 455 10.31 15.56 -20.28
C PHE A 455 11.52 16.41 -20.70
N ILE A 456 12.72 15.95 -20.35
CA ILE A 456 14.01 16.55 -20.68
C ILE A 456 14.81 15.49 -21.45
N HIS A 457 14.77 15.60 -22.78
CA HIS A 457 15.61 14.78 -23.64
C HIS A 457 17.08 15.21 -23.47
N TYR A 458 17.92 14.31 -22.97
CA TYR A 458 19.33 14.53 -22.78
C TYR A 458 20.06 13.18 -22.69
N ASP A 459 21.10 13.01 -23.50
CA ASP A 459 21.89 11.78 -23.52
C ASP A 459 22.81 11.69 -22.29
N THR A 460 22.55 10.69 -21.44
CA THR A 460 23.32 10.38 -20.23
C THR A 460 24.08 9.05 -20.33
N THR A 461 24.23 8.45 -21.52
CA THR A 461 24.79 7.09 -21.67
C THR A 461 26.28 6.99 -21.34
N ASP A 462 27.07 8.06 -21.57
CA ASP A 462 28.50 8.09 -21.24
C ASP A 462 28.73 8.55 -19.80
N HIS A 463 28.66 7.60 -18.88
CA HIS A 463 28.82 7.87 -17.45
C HIS A 463 30.25 8.22 -17.03
N THR A 464 31.24 8.09 -17.92
CA THR A 464 32.59 8.62 -17.68
C THR A 464 32.60 10.15 -17.63
N ARG A 465 31.53 10.80 -18.11
CA ARG A 465 31.34 12.25 -18.19
C ARG A 465 30.25 12.79 -17.27
N ASP A 466 29.85 12.03 -16.25
CA ASP A 466 28.80 12.40 -15.30
C ASP A 466 28.95 13.81 -14.71
N GLU A 467 30.17 14.29 -14.41
CA GLU A 467 30.40 15.67 -13.97
C GLU A 467 30.01 16.72 -15.01
N GLU A 468 30.23 16.42 -16.29
CA GLU A 468 29.82 17.28 -17.39
C GLU A 468 28.31 17.24 -17.60
N HIS A 469 27.73 16.04 -17.56
CA HIS A 469 26.29 15.82 -17.65
C HIS A 469 25.54 16.56 -16.53
N ALA A 470 25.99 16.43 -15.28
CA ALA A 470 25.44 17.12 -14.13
C ALA A 470 25.42 18.64 -14.34
N ARG A 471 26.54 19.25 -14.74
CA ARG A 471 26.62 20.70 -14.96
C ARG A 471 25.65 21.19 -16.04
N LYS A 472 25.50 20.43 -17.13
CA LYS A 472 24.57 20.77 -18.23
C LYS A 472 23.12 20.63 -17.78
N LEU A 473 22.79 19.54 -17.09
CA LEU A 473 21.46 19.29 -16.55
C LEU A 473 21.06 20.34 -15.51
N LEU A 474 21.97 20.73 -14.62
CA LEU A 474 21.75 21.84 -13.68
C LEU A 474 21.42 23.15 -14.40
N GLY A 475 22.13 23.45 -15.49
CA GLY A 475 21.82 24.59 -16.37
C GLY A 475 20.42 24.50 -16.96
N LEU A 476 20.03 23.35 -17.52
CA LEU A 476 18.70 23.12 -18.09
C LEU A 476 17.58 23.23 -17.06
N ILE A 477 17.79 22.70 -15.84
CA ILE A 477 16.86 22.79 -14.72
C ILE A 477 16.64 24.26 -14.33
N GLN A 478 17.73 25.03 -14.25
CA GLN A 478 17.69 26.46 -13.94
C GLN A 478 17.00 27.28 -15.04
N GLU A 479 17.33 27.03 -16.30
CA GLU A 479 16.71 27.69 -17.47
C GLU A 479 15.20 27.47 -17.53
N ARG A 480 14.74 26.26 -17.17
CA ARG A 480 13.32 25.91 -17.11
C ARG A 480 12.63 26.38 -15.83
N GLY A 481 13.37 26.96 -14.87
CA GLY A 481 12.83 27.45 -13.61
C GLY A 481 12.23 26.36 -12.73
N LEU A 482 12.70 25.12 -12.87
CA LEU A 482 12.16 23.98 -12.12
C LEU A 482 12.58 24.10 -10.65
N ARG A 483 11.61 23.99 -9.75
CA ARG A 483 11.84 23.87 -8.31
C ARG A 483 11.56 22.44 -7.93
N LEU A 484 12.60 21.75 -7.49
CA LEU A 484 12.56 20.32 -7.20
C LEU A 484 12.55 20.11 -5.68
N ASP A 485 11.68 19.23 -5.22
CA ASP A 485 11.62 18.76 -3.83
C ASP A 485 12.57 17.57 -3.61
N GLY A 486 12.88 16.80 -4.65
CA GLY A 486 13.77 15.64 -4.58
C GLY A 486 14.29 15.21 -5.95
N CYS A 487 15.33 14.38 -5.95
CA CYS A 487 15.89 13.78 -7.15
C CYS A 487 16.36 12.36 -6.86
N LEU A 488 16.04 11.42 -7.75
CA LEU A 488 16.42 10.00 -7.63
C LEU A 488 16.57 9.33 -9.00
N SER A 489 17.06 8.09 -8.99
CA SER A 489 16.97 7.17 -10.12
C SER A 489 16.63 5.77 -9.62
N TYR A 490 15.96 4.99 -10.46
CA TYR A 490 15.77 3.54 -10.28
C TYR A 490 16.69 2.74 -11.21
N TRP A 491 17.53 3.43 -11.97
CA TRP A 491 18.48 2.87 -12.90
C TRP A 491 19.88 2.93 -12.32
N ASP A 492 20.54 1.78 -12.22
CA ASP A 492 21.80 1.65 -11.48
C ASP A 492 22.89 2.59 -12.00
N ASP A 493 22.97 2.75 -13.32
CA ASP A 493 24.02 3.52 -13.96
C ASP A 493 23.89 5.02 -13.70
N CYS A 494 22.67 5.50 -13.47
CA CYS A 494 22.37 6.91 -13.26
C CYS A 494 22.59 7.36 -11.81
N MET A 495 22.96 6.47 -10.88
CA MET A 495 23.01 6.81 -9.46
C MET A 495 24.09 7.83 -9.09
N VAL A 496 25.25 7.80 -9.77
CA VAL A 496 26.33 8.78 -9.54
C VAL A 496 25.94 10.16 -10.08
N LEU A 497 25.44 10.21 -11.31
CA LEU A 497 24.88 11.43 -11.91
C LEU A 497 23.78 12.06 -11.05
N THR A 498 22.88 11.24 -10.52
CA THR A 498 21.81 11.65 -9.59
C THR A 498 22.40 12.33 -8.36
N ALA A 499 23.39 11.71 -7.71
CA ALA A 499 24.04 12.30 -6.53
C ALA A 499 24.75 13.63 -6.84
N LEU A 500 25.39 13.76 -8.01
CA LEU A 500 26.02 15.01 -8.45
C LEU A 500 24.99 16.14 -8.65
N ILE A 501 23.81 15.82 -9.18
CA ILE A 501 22.72 16.79 -9.35
C ILE A 501 22.12 17.16 -7.99
N CYS A 502 21.93 16.19 -7.10
CA CYS A 502 21.49 16.47 -5.72
C CYS A 502 22.46 17.41 -5.00
N GLU A 503 23.77 17.17 -5.09
CA GLU A 503 24.80 18.05 -4.53
C GLU A 503 24.74 19.46 -5.13
N GLY A 504 24.56 19.58 -6.45
CA GLY A 504 24.43 20.87 -7.14
C GLY A 504 23.17 21.67 -6.79
N LEU A 505 22.08 20.98 -6.42
CA LEU A 505 20.80 21.58 -6.05
C LEU A 505 20.60 21.72 -4.53
N GLY A 506 21.48 21.13 -3.71
CA GLY A 506 21.29 21.04 -2.26
C GLY A 506 20.15 20.11 -1.85
N LEU A 507 19.82 19.11 -2.67
CA LEU A 507 18.81 18.09 -2.38
C LEU A 507 19.41 16.94 -1.57
N ARG A 508 18.55 16.20 -0.87
CA ARG A 508 18.96 15.07 -0.02
C ARG A 508 19.32 13.86 -0.90
N CYS A 509 20.54 13.35 -0.71
CA CYS A 509 21.03 12.11 -1.29
C CYS A 509 22.32 11.70 -0.57
N SER A 510 22.73 10.44 -0.66
CA SER A 510 24.10 10.06 -0.30
C SER A 510 25.09 10.70 -1.28
N SER A 511 26.28 11.09 -0.80
CA SER A 511 27.25 11.84 -1.62
C SER A 511 27.66 11.11 -2.91
N SER A 512 28.02 11.87 -3.94
CA SER A 512 28.54 11.35 -5.20
C SER A 512 29.77 10.45 -5.00
N THR A 513 30.60 10.77 -4.01
CA THR A 513 31.75 9.94 -3.61
C THR A 513 31.31 8.58 -3.06
N ALA A 514 30.27 8.55 -2.22
CA ALA A 514 29.72 7.29 -1.67
C ALA A 514 29.10 6.43 -2.78
N MET A 515 28.33 7.03 -3.69
CA MET A 515 27.74 6.33 -4.84
C MET A 515 28.82 5.72 -5.74
N ARG A 516 29.91 6.47 -6.03
CA ARG A 516 31.06 5.95 -6.80
C ARG A 516 31.77 4.79 -6.10
N VAL A 517 31.88 4.84 -4.78
CA VAL A 517 32.46 3.72 -4.02
C VAL A 517 31.59 2.48 -4.18
N ALA A 518 30.28 2.60 -3.96
CA ALA A 518 29.34 1.48 -4.02
C ALA A 518 29.22 0.84 -5.42
N LYS A 519 29.12 1.68 -6.46
CA LYS A 519 28.88 1.24 -7.86
C LYS A 519 30.06 0.48 -8.47
N GLN A 520 31.30 0.80 -8.10
CA GLN A 520 32.48 0.05 -8.57
C GLN A 520 32.80 -1.08 -7.60
N LYS A 521 32.51 -2.33 -7.99
CA LYS A 521 32.57 -3.51 -7.11
C LYS A 521 33.93 -3.68 -6.40
N SER A 522 35.05 -3.57 -7.12
CA SER A 522 36.36 -3.70 -6.47
C SER A 522 36.70 -2.54 -5.54
N ARG A 523 36.23 -1.33 -5.86
CA ARG A 523 36.41 -0.13 -5.04
C ARG A 523 35.65 -0.24 -3.72
N THR A 524 34.44 -0.80 -3.72
CA THR A 524 33.68 -1.10 -2.50
C THR A 524 34.53 -1.92 -1.52
N HIS A 525 35.01 -3.09 -1.94
CA HIS A 525 35.81 -3.97 -1.08
C HIS A 525 37.11 -3.32 -0.61
N GLN A 526 37.86 -2.70 -1.52
CA GLN A 526 39.12 -2.04 -1.17
C GLN A 526 38.90 -0.86 -0.21
N HIS A 527 37.82 -0.09 -0.38
CA HIS A 527 37.46 1.00 0.52
C HIS A 527 37.20 0.48 1.94
N LEU A 528 36.35 -0.54 2.07
CA LEU A 528 36.03 -1.15 3.36
C LEU A 528 37.27 -1.74 4.04
N LEU A 529 38.13 -2.45 3.31
CA LEU A 529 39.37 -3.03 3.85
C LEU A 529 40.38 -1.98 4.32
N ARG A 530 40.48 -0.82 3.65
CA ARG A 530 41.40 0.27 4.03
C ARG A 530 41.00 0.94 5.34
N ARG A 531 39.70 1.17 5.58
CA ARG A 531 39.21 1.83 6.79
C ARG A 531 39.55 1.09 8.09
N CYS A 532 39.74 -0.23 8.03
CA CYS A 532 40.22 -1.03 9.15
C CYS A 532 41.60 -0.59 9.65
N LYS A 533 42.48 -0.13 8.75
CA LYS A 533 43.87 0.23 9.06
C LYS A 533 44.00 1.62 9.70
N GLU A 534 42.96 2.44 9.66
CA GLU A 534 42.98 3.84 10.13
C GLU A 534 42.52 4.00 11.59
N GLY A 535 42.31 2.91 12.33
CA GLY A 535 41.94 2.95 13.75
C GLY A 535 40.54 3.50 14.05
N SER A 536 39.68 3.55 13.03
CA SER A 536 38.27 3.95 13.14
C SER A 536 37.51 3.01 14.10
N ARG A 537 36.61 3.59 14.91
CA ARG A 537 35.66 2.83 15.77
C ARG A 537 34.71 1.92 14.96
N TRP A 538 34.71 2.03 13.63
CA TRP A 538 33.89 1.26 12.67
C TRP A 538 34.61 0.02 12.14
N SER A 539 35.33 -0.71 12.99
CA SER A 539 36.08 -1.93 12.63
C SER A 539 35.22 -3.11 12.15
N SER A 540 33.89 -2.96 12.03
CA SER A 540 32.94 -4.01 11.64
C SER A 540 32.92 -4.27 10.13
N ALA A 541 32.83 -3.24 9.29
CA ALA A 541 32.49 -3.42 7.87
C ALA A 541 33.59 -4.13 7.05
N ALA A 542 34.86 -3.98 7.43
CA ALA A 542 35.98 -4.65 6.78
C ALA A 542 35.93 -6.18 6.92
N LEU A 543 35.24 -6.70 7.95
CA LEU A 543 35.09 -8.14 8.16
C LEU A 543 34.23 -8.79 7.07
N TYR A 544 33.38 -8.02 6.39
CA TYR A 544 32.48 -8.52 5.36
C TYR A 544 33.09 -8.41 3.96
N ALA A 545 34.06 -7.52 3.75
CA ALA A 545 34.72 -7.37 2.47
C ALA A 545 35.64 -8.55 2.15
N VAL A 546 35.81 -8.84 0.85
CA VAL A 546 36.64 -9.93 0.34
C VAL A 546 37.81 -9.39 -0.49
N PRO A 547 38.94 -10.11 -0.58
CA PRO A 547 40.02 -9.79 -1.49
C PRO A 547 39.53 -9.74 -2.95
N CYS A 548 39.86 -8.66 -3.64
CA CYS A 548 39.59 -8.49 -5.05
C CYS A 548 40.64 -7.61 -5.73
N CYS A 549 40.85 -7.82 -7.03
CA CYS A 549 41.77 -7.05 -7.86
C CYS A 549 41.04 -6.49 -9.08
N HIS A 550 41.21 -5.20 -9.33
CA HIS A 550 40.79 -4.54 -10.57
C HIS A 550 41.65 -4.98 -11.76
N LEU A 551 41.02 -5.13 -12.93
CA LEU A 551 41.61 -5.62 -14.16
C LEU A 551 41.29 -4.68 -15.34
N GLU A 552 42.32 -4.09 -15.94
CA GLU A 552 42.22 -3.31 -17.19
C GLU A 552 43.12 -3.90 -18.29
N SER A 553 43.98 -4.86 -17.95
CA SER A 553 44.97 -5.43 -18.87
C SER A 553 45.36 -6.87 -18.49
N HIS A 554 46.00 -7.58 -19.42
CA HIS A 554 46.57 -8.90 -19.14
C HIS A 554 47.64 -8.86 -18.02
N ALA A 555 48.39 -7.76 -17.90
CA ALA A 555 49.36 -7.62 -16.81
C ALA A 555 48.66 -7.57 -15.44
N ASP A 556 47.45 -7.02 -15.37
CA ASP A 556 46.64 -7.02 -14.16
C ASP A 556 46.09 -8.41 -13.84
N VAL A 557 45.74 -9.19 -14.86
CA VAL A 557 45.31 -10.59 -14.69
C VAL A 557 46.42 -11.42 -14.03
N GLU A 558 47.65 -11.35 -14.53
CA GLU A 558 48.80 -12.05 -13.94
C GLU A 558 49.07 -11.61 -12.50
N ARG A 559 49.04 -10.30 -12.27
CA ARG A 559 49.17 -9.72 -10.92
C ARG A 559 48.05 -10.23 -10.01
N ALA A 560 46.80 -10.21 -10.44
CA ALA A 560 45.67 -10.64 -9.64
C ALA A 560 45.72 -12.14 -9.33
N ALA A 561 46.07 -12.98 -10.31
CA ALA A 561 46.21 -14.42 -10.16
C ALA A 561 47.31 -14.83 -9.16
N SER A 562 48.30 -13.97 -8.92
CA SER A 562 49.30 -14.18 -7.87
C SER A 562 48.82 -13.80 -6.45
N HIS A 563 47.72 -13.05 -6.32
CA HIS A 563 47.20 -12.56 -5.04
C HIS A 563 45.86 -13.20 -4.62
N ILE A 564 45.06 -13.67 -5.58
CA ILE A 564 43.76 -14.30 -5.35
C ILE A 564 43.92 -15.81 -5.47
N ASN A 565 43.41 -16.55 -4.47
CA ASN A 565 43.39 -18.00 -4.51
C ASN A 565 42.26 -18.49 -5.43
N PHE A 566 42.53 -19.55 -6.20
CA PHE A 566 41.53 -20.18 -7.06
C PHE A 566 40.74 -21.30 -6.33
N PRO A 567 39.47 -21.54 -6.70
CA PRO A 567 38.72 -20.85 -7.75
C PRO A 567 38.42 -19.39 -7.41
N GLY A 568 38.35 -18.54 -8.43
CA GLY A 568 38.02 -17.12 -8.33
C GLY A 568 36.80 -16.78 -9.17
N VAL A 569 36.26 -15.58 -8.97
CA VAL A 569 35.13 -15.05 -9.76
C VAL A 569 35.61 -13.83 -10.54
N MET A 570 35.51 -13.89 -11.87
CA MET A 570 35.67 -12.73 -12.72
C MET A 570 34.31 -12.11 -13.03
N LYS A 571 34.19 -10.79 -12.90
CA LYS A 571 32.97 -10.05 -13.25
C LYS A 571 33.29 -8.63 -13.71
N LEU A 572 32.37 -8.02 -14.45
CA LEU A 572 32.44 -6.59 -14.80
C LEU A 572 32.36 -5.71 -13.54
N GLU A 573 33.13 -4.63 -13.49
CA GLU A 573 33.13 -3.69 -12.37
C GLU A 573 31.76 -3.04 -12.16
N TYR A 574 31.13 -2.61 -13.25
CA TYR A 574 29.87 -1.88 -13.26
C TYR A 574 28.68 -2.73 -13.73
N GLY A 575 28.95 -4.00 -14.07
CA GLY A 575 28.01 -5.01 -14.59
C GLY A 575 26.72 -5.18 -13.78
N ALA A 576 25.66 -5.62 -14.45
CA ALA A 576 24.41 -6.07 -13.81
C ALA A 576 23.90 -7.39 -14.41
N GLY A 577 22.94 -8.05 -13.76
CA GLY A 577 22.25 -9.22 -14.30
C GLY A 577 23.11 -10.47 -14.47
N ALA A 578 24.20 -10.59 -13.71
CA ALA A 578 25.23 -11.63 -13.86
C ALA A 578 25.91 -11.69 -15.25
N VAL A 579 25.70 -10.70 -16.12
CA VAL A 579 26.34 -10.66 -17.44
C VAL A 579 27.85 -10.48 -17.29
N GLY A 580 28.61 -11.34 -17.96
CA GLY A 580 30.07 -11.35 -17.90
C GLY A 580 30.66 -11.94 -16.61
N VAL A 581 29.84 -12.47 -15.69
CA VAL A 581 30.31 -13.17 -14.49
C VAL A 581 30.77 -14.59 -14.85
N LYS A 582 31.92 -15.03 -14.34
CA LYS A 582 32.44 -16.38 -14.56
C LYS A 582 33.27 -16.91 -13.39
N LEU A 583 33.01 -18.16 -13.01
CA LEU A 583 33.90 -18.95 -12.15
C LEU A 583 35.15 -19.36 -12.96
N VAL A 584 36.33 -19.00 -12.47
CA VAL A 584 37.62 -19.29 -13.09
C VAL A 584 38.47 -20.13 -12.15
N GLU A 585 39.09 -21.18 -12.67
CA GLU A 585 39.89 -22.14 -11.89
C GLU A 585 41.39 -21.81 -11.90
N ASP A 586 41.85 -20.99 -12.84
CA ASP A 586 43.26 -20.63 -13.01
C ASP A 586 43.44 -19.33 -13.83
N ALA A 587 44.69 -18.86 -13.90
CA ALA A 587 45.07 -17.66 -14.65
C ALA A 587 44.82 -17.78 -16.16
N GLN A 588 44.92 -18.98 -16.74
CA GLN A 588 44.66 -19.20 -18.16
C GLN A 588 43.19 -18.96 -18.49
N GLN A 589 42.29 -19.48 -17.67
CA GLN A 589 40.85 -19.21 -17.79
C GLN A 589 40.53 -17.74 -17.58
N CYS A 590 41.28 -17.04 -16.73
CA CYS A 590 41.13 -15.60 -16.55
C CYS A 590 41.44 -14.83 -17.84
N HIS A 591 42.57 -15.13 -18.49
CA HIS A 591 42.94 -14.50 -19.76
C HIS A 591 41.93 -14.75 -20.87
N LEU A 592 41.50 -16.01 -21.02
CA LEU A 592 40.51 -16.37 -22.04
C LEU A 592 39.18 -15.64 -21.83
N HIS A 593 38.76 -15.47 -20.57
CA HIS A 593 37.53 -14.74 -20.25
C HIS A 593 37.68 -13.23 -20.45
N PHE A 594 38.83 -12.67 -20.05
CA PHE A 594 39.15 -11.26 -20.27
C PHE A 594 39.15 -10.89 -21.77
N ASP A 595 39.80 -11.72 -22.60
CA ASP A 595 39.80 -11.56 -24.06
C ASP A 595 38.38 -11.58 -24.63
N LYS A 596 37.57 -12.55 -24.19
CA LYS A 596 36.17 -12.70 -24.63
C LYS A 596 35.36 -11.44 -24.31
N ILE A 597 35.33 -11.02 -23.05
CA ILE A 597 34.52 -9.86 -22.62
C ILE A 597 34.99 -8.56 -23.29
N THR A 598 36.31 -8.37 -23.43
CA THR A 598 36.86 -7.19 -24.11
C THR A 598 36.46 -7.14 -25.59
N GLN A 599 36.29 -8.29 -26.22
CA GLN A 599 35.83 -8.39 -27.61
C GLN A 599 34.31 -8.19 -27.74
N ASP A 600 33.53 -8.79 -26.85
CA ASP A 600 32.07 -8.92 -26.97
C ASP A 600 31.31 -7.72 -26.40
N LEU A 601 31.85 -7.03 -25.39
CA LEU A 601 31.18 -5.97 -24.64
C LEU A 601 32.07 -4.72 -24.59
N LYS A 602 31.89 -3.77 -25.50
CA LYS A 602 32.69 -2.54 -25.59
C LYS A 602 31.94 -1.31 -25.09
N ASP A 603 30.67 -1.19 -25.47
CA ASP A 603 29.80 -0.09 -25.07
C ASP A 603 28.34 -0.53 -24.91
N ASP A 604 27.48 0.35 -24.38
CA ASP A 604 26.08 0.05 -24.09
C ASP A 604 25.27 -0.37 -25.34
N SER A 605 25.74 -0.11 -26.57
CA SER A 605 25.07 -0.59 -27.79
C SER A 605 25.24 -2.10 -28.02
N ASP A 606 26.30 -2.70 -27.47
CA ASP A 606 26.51 -4.14 -27.52
C ASP A 606 25.54 -4.86 -26.56
N TYR A 607 25.26 -4.23 -25.40
CA TYR A 607 24.35 -4.77 -24.40
C TYR A 607 23.79 -3.66 -23.49
N LEU A 608 22.55 -3.26 -23.76
CA LEU A 608 21.91 -2.16 -23.04
C LEU A 608 21.68 -2.51 -21.58
N GLY A 609 22.06 -1.59 -20.68
CA GLY A 609 21.60 -1.62 -19.29
C GLY A 609 22.36 -2.50 -18.32
N ILE A 610 23.53 -2.98 -18.72
CA ILE A 610 24.45 -3.70 -17.82
C ILE A 610 25.62 -2.83 -17.35
N GLY A 611 25.56 -1.51 -17.55
CA GLY A 611 26.56 -0.57 -17.05
C GLY A 611 27.83 -0.43 -17.89
N LEU A 612 27.79 -0.71 -19.20
CA LEU A 612 28.93 -0.48 -20.11
C LEU A 612 29.16 1.01 -20.42
N GLY A 613 28.19 1.89 -20.11
CA GLY A 613 28.38 3.35 -20.10
C GLY A 613 29.49 3.84 -19.15
N TRP A 614 29.95 2.99 -18.23
CA TRP A 614 31.10 3.23 -17.35
C TRP A 614 32.41 2.60 -17.86
N GLY A 615 32.36 1.85 -18.96
CA GLY A 615 33.43 1.01 -19.49
C GLY A 615 33.31 -0.47 -19.12
N ASN A 616 34.11 -1.31 -19.77
CA ASN A 616 34.08 -2.76 -19.66
C ASN A 616 35.17 -3.35 -18.74
N ASN A 617 35.74 -2.52 -17.85
CA ASN A 617 36.75 -2.99 -16.90
C ASN A 617 36.19 -4.12 -16.02
N MET A 618 37.07 -5.03 -15.62
CA MET A 618 36.71 -6.22 -14.87
C MET A 618 37.36 -6.23 -13.48
N LEU A 619 36.92 -7.17 -12.65
CA LEU A 619 37.64 -7.57 -11.45
C LEU A 619 37.80 -9.09 -11.36
N LEU A 620 38.84 -9.53 -10.65
CA LEU A 620 38.98 -10.89 -10.12
C LEU A 620 38.78 -10.84 -8.60
N MET A 621 37.82 -11.61 -8.10
CA MET A 621 37.45 -11.71 -6.69
C MET A 621 37.66 -13.14 -6.18
N GLU A 622 37.95 -13.29 -4.89
CA GLU A 622 37.90 -14.60 -4.23
C GLU A 622 36.50 -15.23 -4.38
N TYR A 623 36.43 -16.53 -4.67
CA TYR A 623 35.16 -17.26 -4.68
C TYR A 623 34.65 -17.47 -3.25
N VAL A 624 33.49 -16.87 -2.95
CA VAL A 624 32.86 -16.97 -1.64
C VAL A 624 31.82 -18.10 -1.65
N SER A 625 32.10 -19.17 -0.90
CA SER A 625 31.16 -20.28 -0.71
C SER A 625 30.15 -19.98 0.39
N GLY A 626 28.88 -20.33 0.17
CA GLY A 626 27.79 -20.08 1.11
C GLY A 626 26.44 -19.96 0.41
N THR A 627 25.38 -19.73 1.20
CA THR A 627 24.05 -19.38 0.66
C THR A 627 24.02 -17.89 0.34
N GLU A 628 23.29 -17.50 -0.70
CA GLU A 628 23.23 -16.12 -1.19
C GLU A 628 21.93 -15.47 -0.76
N HIS A 629 22.01 -14.18 -0.41
CA HIS A 629 20.92 -13.41 0.15
C HIS A 629 20.99 -11.97 -0.32
N ASP A 630 19.83 -11.38 -0.58
CA ASP A 630 19.70 -9.96 -0.82
C ASP A 630 19.07 -9.29 0.40
N VAL A 631 19.60 -8.12 0.77
CA VAL A 631 19.07 -7.30 1.86
C VAL A 631 18.71 -5.93 1.32
N ASP A 632 17.41 -5.66 1.21
CA ASP A 632 16.88 -4.35 0.85
C ASP A 632 16.72 -3.50 2.12
N LEU A 633 17.51 -2.44 2.22
CA LEU A 633 17.58 -1.52 3.34
C LEU A 633 16.92 -0.18 3.01
N VAL A 634 16.18 0.38 3.98
CA VAL A 634 15.72 1.77 3.96
C VAL A 634 16.51 2.53 5.01
N ILE A 635 17.34 3.49 4.58
CA ILE A 635 18.19 4.30 5.47
C ILE A 635 17.85 5.77 5.30
N TYR A 636 17.68 6.47 6.43
CA TYR A 636 17.44 7.91 6.47
C TYR A 636 18.29 8.54 7.58
N GLU A 637 19.06 9.59 7.26
CA GLU A 637 19.98 10.24 8.20
C GLU A 637 20.93 9.26 8.91
N GLY A 638 21.39 8.25 8.16
CA GLY A 638 22.27 7.20 8.66
C GLY A 638 21.61 6.26 9.68
N ARG A 639 20.27 6.25 9.79
CA ARG A 639 19.50 5.33 10.64
C ARG A 639 18.80 4.29 9.77
N LEU A 640 18.90 3.02 10.16
CA LEU A 640 18.12 1.94 9.57
C LEU A 640 16.64 2.08 9.95
N LEU A 641 15.77 2.27 8.95
CA LEU A 641 14.31 2.33 9.14
C LEU A 641 13.64 0.98 8.84
N GLY A 642 14.17 0.21 7.90
CA GLY A 642 13.66 -1.12 7.55
C GLY A 642 14.70 -1.94 6.81
N ALA A 643 14.58 -3.26 6.92
CA ALA A 643 15.41 -4.23 6.23
C ALA A 643 14.57 -5.45 5.83
N PHE A 644 14.74 -5.94 4.61
CA PHE A 644 14.00 -7.08 4.08
C PHE A 644 14.98 -8.06 3.44
N VAL A 645 14.95 -9.31 3.89
CA VAL A 645 15.88 -10.36 3.43
C VAL A 645 15.16 -11.33 2.50
N SER A 646 15.71 -11.54 1.30
CA SER A 646 15.38 -12.66 0.41
C SER A 646 16.52 -13.65 0.35
N ASP A 647 16.18 -14.94 0.31
CA ASP A 647 17.15 -15.99 0.03
C ASP A 647 17.16 -16.30 -1.46
N ASN A 648 18.35 -16.47 -2.02
CA ASN A 648 18.54 -16.89 -3.40
C ASN A 648 18.83 -18.38 -3.48
N GLY A 649 18.25 -19.01 -4.49
CA GLY A 649 18.52 -20.38 -4.86
C GLY A 649 19.96 -20.55 -5.37
N PRO A 650 20.42 -21.79 -5.58
CA PRO A 650 21.76 -22.03 -6.10
C PRO A 650 21.89 -21.44 -7.52
N THR A 651 22.91 -20.62 -7.72
CA THR A 651 23.22 -20.01 -9.02
C THR A 651 23.74 -21.05 -10.02
N ARG A 652 23.54 -20.81 -11.33
CA ARG A 652 24.07 -21.69 -12.40
C ARG A 652 25.55 -21.44 -12.67
N VAL A 653 26.41 -22.33 -12.16
CA VAL A 653 27.86 -22.30 -12.44
C VAL A 653 28.12 -22.77 -13.89
N PRO A 654 29.02 -22.12 -14.66
CA PRO A 654 29.99 -21.11 -14.22
C PRO A 654 29.55 -19.65 -14.30
N ASN A 655 28.35 -19.34 -14.83
CA ASN A 655 27.95 -17.97 -15.17
C ASN A 655 27.13 -17.25 -14.08
N PHE A 656 26.84 -17.93 -12.96
CA PHE A 656 26.13 -17.40 -11.79
C PHE A 656 24.71 -16.88 -12.03
N THR A 657 24.03 -17.31 -13.11
CA THR A 657 22.65 -16.93 -13.37
C THR A 657 21.73 -17.34 -12.21
N GLU A 658 20.89 -16.41 -11.75
CA GLU A 658 19.87 -16.63 -10.72
C GLU A 658 18.86 -17.70 -11.14
N THR A 659 18.39 -18.49 -10.18
CA THR A 659 17.49 -19.63 -10.44
C THR A 659 16.15 -19.53 -9.75
N ALA A 660 16.17 -19.31 -8.44
CA ALA A 660 15.00 -19.28 -7.60
C ALA A 660 15.20 -18.30 -6.46
N ALA A 661 14.13 -17.91 -5.78
CA ALA A 661 14.20 -17.11 -4.57
C ALA A 661 13.05 -17.41 -3.61
N CYS A 662 13.26 -17.05 -2.35
CA CYS A 662 12.30 -17.18 -1.27
C CYS A 662 12.26 -15.91 -0.43
N MET A 663 11.06 -15.47 -0.05
CA MET A 663 10.83 -14.43 0.96
C MET A 663 9.57 -14.77 1.77
N PRO A 664 9.54 -14.59 3.10
CA PRO A 664 10.63 -14.16 3.98
C PRO A 664 11.79 -15.16 4.01
N THR A 665 12.94 -14.72 4.53
CA THR A 665 14.14 -15.56 4.66
C THR A 665 13.87 -16.86 5.43
N CYS A 666 14.58 -17.92 5.04
CA CYS A 666 14.63 -19.22 5.69
C CYS A 666 15.59 -19.27 6.86
N LEU A 667 16.37 -18.21 7.05
CA LEU A 667 17.39 -18.15 8.07
C LEU A 667 16.80 -18.08 9.48
N PRO A 668 17.50 -18.65 10.47
CA PRO A 668 17.21 -18.38 11.87
C PRO A 668 17.32 -16.87 12.17
N PRO A 669 16.54 -16.33 13.13
CA PRO A 669 16.54 -14.90 13.45
C PRO A 669 17.92 -14.30 13.76
N GLU A 670 18.82 -15.10 14.35
CA GLU A 670 20.20 -14.66 14.62
C GLU A 670 21.00 -14.45 13.32
N SER A 671 20.91 -15.38 12.37
CA SER A 671 21.58 -15.29 11.07
C SER A 671 21.01 -14.16 10.21
N GLU A 672 19.68 -13.99 10.23
CA GLU A 672 19.01 -12.85 9.60
C GLU A 672 19.52 -11.52 10.18
N ALA A 673 19.55 -11.39 11.51
CA ALA A 673 20.06 -10.20 12.18
C ALA A 673 21.54 -9.92 11.84
N GLN A 674 22.37 -10.95 11.73
CA GLN A 674 23.77 -10.82 11.30
C GLN A 674 23.88 -10.30 9.86
N LEU A 675 23.05 -10.78 8.93
CA LEU A 675 23.02 -10.29 7.54
C LEU A 675 22.57 -8.84 7.48
N ILE A 676 21.47 -8.49 8.14
CA ILE A 676 20.96 -7.12 8.19
C ILE A 676 22.02 -6.18 8.77
N HIS A 677 22.68 -6.60 9.85
CA HIS A 677 23.76 -5.83 10.45
C HIS A 677 24.93 -5.65 9.46
N ALA A 678 25.38 -6.73 8.81
CA ALA A 678 26.46 -6.67 7.84
C ALA A 678 26.14 -5.74 6.66
N ALA A 679 24.96 -5.88 6.07
CA ALA A 679 24.48 -5.02 4.99
C ALA A 679 24.50 -3.54 5.39
N TYR A 680 23.92 -3.23 6.55
CA TYR A 680 23.85 -1.88 7.08
C TYR A 680 25.23 -1.28 7.37
N GLN A 681 26.14 -2.05 7.96
CA GLN A 681 27.51 -1.61 8.22
C GLN A 681 28.31 -1.38 6.93
N CYS A 682 28.10 -2.20 5.90
CA CYS A 682 28.70 -1.99 4.58
C CYS A 682 28.21 -0.68 3.94
N CYS A 683 26.90 -0.41 3.95
CA CYS A 683 26.34 0.85 3.45
C CYS A 683 26.93 2.06 4.17
N LEU A 684 26.90 2.08 5.51
CA LEU A 684 27.49 3.18 6.29
C LEU A 684 29.00 3.30 6.09
N GLY A 685 29.71 2.17 5.94
CA GLY A 685 31.15 2.13 5.66
C GLY A 685 31.52 2.80 4.35
N CYS A 686 30.66 2.70 3.34
CA CYS A 686 30.77 3.40 2.05
C CYS A 686 30.25 4.85 2.08
N GLY A 687 29.58 5.27 3.16
CA GLY A 687 28.99 6.60 3.29
C GLY A 687 27.58 6.74 2.71
N LEU A 688 26.85 5.63 2.56
CA LEU A 688 25.46 5.60 2.14
C LEU A 688 24.55 5.80 3.36
N THR A 689 23.96 6.99 3.49
CA THR A 689 23.20 7.41 4.70
C THR A 689 21.74 7.73 4.43
N ASP A 690 21.39 7.99 3.17
CA ASP A 690 20.06 8.41 2.76
C ASP A 690 19.74 7.74 1.43
N GLY A 691 18.85 6.74 1.47
CA GLY A 691 18.35 6.04 0.30
C GLY A 691 17.76 4.67 0.61
N VAL A 692 17.30 4.01 -0.44
CA VAL A 692 16.99 2.58 -0.44
C VAL A 692 18.14 1.86 -1.14
N PHE A 693 18.67 0.81 -0.53
CA PHE A 693 19.85 0.10 -1.00
C PHE A 693 19.62 -1.40 -0.98
N ASN A 694 19.97 -2.08 -2.05
CA ASN A 694 19.98 -3.53 -2.12
C ASN A 694 21.43 -4.02 -1.96
N VAL A 695 21.66 -4.93 -1.02
CA VAL A 695 22.99 -5.45 -0.69
C VAL A 695 23.00 -6.95 -0.85
N GLU A 696 23.88 -7.46 -1.71
CA GLU A 696 24.00 -8.89 -2.00
C GLU A 696 25.12 -9.48 -1.13
N LEU A 697 24.82 -10.55 -0.40
CA LEU A 697 25.72 -11.19 0.56
C LEU A 697 25.71 -12.71 0.40
N LYS A 698 26.86 -13.34 0.65
CA LYS A 698 26.94 -14.77 0.96
C LYS A 698 26.99 -14.96 2.47
N LEU A 699 26.15 -15.83 3.01
CA LEU A 699 26.28 -16.33 4.38
C LEU A 699 27.20 -17.56 4.37
N THR A 700 28.40 -17.40 4.93
CA THR A 700 29.42 -18.44 5.02
C THR A 700 29.46 -19.05 6.43
N ALA A 701 30.22 -20.13 6.62
CA ALA A 701 30.48 -20.67 7.95
C ALA A 701 31.19 -19.68 8.90
N ALA A 702 31.88 -18.67 8.36
CA ALA A 702 32.53 -17.61 9.11
C ALA A 702 31.67 -16.33 9.27
N GLY A 703 30.40 -16.38 8.84
CA GLY A 703 29.49 -15.24 8.82
C GLY A 703 29.31 -14.61 7.44
N PRO A 704 28.59 -13.48 7.37
CA PRO A 704 28.29 -12.78 6.12
C PRO A 704 29.54 -12.27 5.39
N LYS A 705 29.50 -12.31 4.05
CA LYS A 705 30.49 -11.75 3.15
C LYS A 705 29.80 -10.99 2.02
N LEU A 706 30.24 -9.77 1.79
CA LEU A 706 29.68 -8.88 0.77
C LEU A 706 30.02 -9.41 -0.63
N ILE A 707 29.04 -9.37 -1.54
CA ILE A 707 29.23 -9.61 -2.97
C ILE A 707 29.19 -8.29 -3.73
N GLU A 708 28.19 -7.44 -3.46
CA GLU A 708 28.07 -6.08 -3.99
C GLU A 708 27.03 -5.24 -3.24
N ILE A 709 27.05 -3.94 -3.50
CA ILE A 709 26.05 -2.97 -3.04
C ILE A 709 25.46 -2.32 -4.29
N ASN A 710 24.16 -2.50 -4.50
CA ASN A 710 23.38 -1.77 -5.48
C ASN A 710 22.82 -0.51 -4.81
N PRO A 711 23.28 0.72 -5.15
CA PRO A 711 22.90 1.94 -4.45
C PRO A 711 21.48 2.44 -4.81
N ARG A 712 20.53 1.51 -4.92
CA ARG A 712 19.12 1.69 -5.28
C ARG A 712 18.29 0.53 -4.73
N MET A 713 16.96 0.62 -4.89
CA MET A 713 16.03 -0.49 -4.66
C MET A 713 16.39 -1.73 -5.48
N GLY A 714 16.17 -2.91 -4.89
CA GLY A 714 16.32 -4.22 -5.52
C GLY A 714 15.53 -4.38 -6.82
N GLY A 715 16.08 -5.16 -7.74
CA GLY A 715 15.47 -5.45 -9.04
C GLY A 715 14.34 -6.48 -8.98
N PHE A 716 13.92 -6.91 -10.17
CA PHE A 716 13.00 -8.03 -10.34
C PHE A 716 11.69 -7.89 -9.54
N TYR A 717 11.39 -8.86 -8.69
CA TYR A 717 10.15 -9.01 -7.93
C TYR A 717 10.24 -8.47 -6.50
N LEU A 718 11.41 -8.02 -6.05
CA LEU A 718 11.68 -7.71 -4.64
C LEU A 718 10.73 -6.64 -4.10
N ARG A 719 10.52 -5.56 -4.86
CA ARG A 719 9.55 -4.50 -4.51
C ARG A 719 8.14 -5.06 -4.29
N ASP A 720 7.67 -5.90 -5.20
CA ASP A 720 6.32 -6.46 -5.16
C ASP A 720 6.16 -7.47 -4.02
N TRP A 721 7.19 -8.30 -3.77
CA TRP A 721 7.21 -9.26 -2.68
C TRP A 721 7.28 -8.58 -1.31
N ILE A 722 8.11 -7.54 -1.15
CA ILE A 722 8.19 -6.74 0.08
C ILE A 722 6.82 -6.13 0.41
N ARG A 723 6.14 -5.59 -0.60
CA ARG A 723 4.78 -5.03 -0.45
C ARG A 723 3.77 -6.11 -0.08
N GLU A 724 3.79 -7.27 -0.75
CA GLU A 724 2.84 -8.36 -0.50
C GLU A 724 3.03 -9.00 0.88
N ILE A 725 4.28 -9.22 1.31
CA ILE A 725 4.62 -9.94 2.55
C ILE A 725 4.57 -9.02 3.78
N TYR A 726 5.14 -7.82 3.67
CA TYR A 726 5.33 -6.92 4.81
C TYR A 726 4.41 -5.70 4.80
N GLY A 727 3.70 -5.44 3.70
CA GLY A 727 2.88 -4.23 3.57
C GLY A 727 3.69 -2.95 3.35
N VAL A 728 4.98 -3.07 3.03
CA VAL A 728 5.87 -1.92 2.86
C VAL A 728 5.97 -1.55 1.39
N ASP A 729 5.58 -0.31 1.07
CA ASP A 729 5.86 0.29 -0.22
C ASP A 729 7.26 0.92 -0.22
N ILE A 730 8.26 0.11 -0.58
CA ILE A 730 9.66 0.54 -0.59
C ILE A 730 9.96 1.58 -1.69
N MET A 731 9.13 1.65 -2.74
CA MET A 731 9.24 2.71 -3.74
C MET A 731 8.81 4.05 -3.15
N LEU A 732 7.64 4.12 -2.50
CA LEU A 732 7.20 5.34 -1.83
C LEU A 732 8.25 5.80 -0.81
N ALA A 733 8.83 4.86 -0.04
CA ALA A 733 9.92 5.16 0.88
C ALA A 733 11.14 5.78 0.18
N SER A 734 11.53 5.28 -0.99
CA SER A 734 12.65 5.85 -1.76
C SER A 734 12.42 7.30 -2.18
N VAL A 735 11.21 7.64 -2.64
CA VAL A 735 10.87 9.03 -3.03
C VAL A 735 10.77 9.93 -1.80
N MET A 736 10.17 9.45 -0.72
CA MET A 736 10.10 10.20 0.55
C MET A 736 11.51 10.59 1.03
N VAL A 737 12.44 9.62 1.06
CA VAL A 737 13.84 9.87 1.43
C VAL A 737 14.49 10.90 0.51
N ALA A 738 14.32 10.77 -0.82
CA ALA A 738 14.84 11.73 -1.80
C ALA A 738 14.27 13.16 -1.61
N CYS A 739 13.04 13.26 -1.11
CA CYS A 739 12.39 14.53 -0.78
C CYS A 739 12.67 15.04 0.65
N GLY A 740 13.54 14.38 1.41
CA GLY A 740 13.85 14.76 2.79
C GLY A 740 12.72 14.51 3.79
N VAL A 741 11.83 13.57 3.48
CA VAL A 741 10.76 13.12 4.37
C VAL A 741 11.11 11.74 4.89
N ALA A 742 11.16 11.56 6.21
CA ALA A 742 11.40 10.26 6.80
C ALA A 742 10.17 9.34 6.57
N PRO A 743 10.31 8.19 5.89
CA PRO A 743 9.22 7.24 5.78
C PRO A 743 8.96 6.58 7.13
N VAL A 744 7.68 6.35 7.43
CA VAL A 744 7.24 5.54 8.55
C VAL A 744 6.87 4.19 7.98
N LEU A 745 7.67 3.17 8.29
CA LEU A 745 7.42 1.82 7.83
C LEU A 745 6.51 1.12 8.86
N PRO A 746 5.53 0.31 8.41
CA PRO A 746 4.83 -0.60 9.31
C PRO A 746 5.86 -1.37 10.13
N THR A 747 5.69 -1.42 11.45
CA THR A 747 6.52 -2.31 12.27
C THR A 747 6.44 -3.70 11.66
N PRO A 748 7.57 -4.38 11.38
CA PRO A 748 7.58 -5.71 10.79
C PRO A 748 7.01 -6.70 11.82
N SER A 749 5.69 -6.70 11.91
CA SER A 749 4.89 -7.75 12.47
C SER A 749 4.90 -8.88 11.44
N CYS A 750 5.00 -10.10 11.93
CA CYS A 750 5.07 -11.38 11.23
C CYS A 750 4.74 -11.33 9.71
N PRO A 751 5.59 -11.89 8.82
CA PRO A 751 5.31 -11.96 7.39
C PRO A 751 3.92 -12.55 7.12
N ARG A 752 3.15 -11.92 6.22
CA ARG A 752 1.76 -12.33 5.92
C ARG A 752 1.64 -13.67 5.21
N THR A 753 2.66 -14.00 4.43
CA THR A 753 2.69 -15.17 3.56
C THR A 753 4.13 -15.51 3.23
N ASN A 754 4.34 -16.66 2.60
CA ASN A 754 5.62 -17.06 2.02
C ASN A 754 5.49 -17.05 0.50
N LEU A 755 6.40 -16.35 -0.16
CA LEU A 755 6.58 -16.36 -1.61
C LEU A 755 7.84 -17.14 -1.95
N VAL A 756 7.70 -18.07 -2.90
CA VAL A 756 8.81 -18.79 -3.50
C VAL A 756 8.65 -18.67 -5.01
N GLY A 757 9.73 -18.37 -5.72
CA GLY A 757 9.70 -18.15 -7.16
C GLY A 757 10.89 -18.75 -7.90
N VAL A 758 10.73 -18.93 -9.20
CA VAL A 758 11.77 -19.36 -10.14
C VAL A 758 11.89 -18.39 -11.31
N MET A 759 13.11 -18.24 -11.80
CA MET A 759 13.41 -17.46 -13.00
C MET A 759 13.16 -18.28 -14.26
N CYS A 760 12.45 -17.69 -15.23
CA CYS A 760 12.25 -18.30 -16.53
C CYS A 760 13.27 -17.72 -17.52
N LEU A 761 14.36 -18.44 -17.75
CA LEU A 761 15.38 -18.09 -18.75
C LEU A 761 14.91 -18.43 -20.17
N VAL A 762 15.11 -17.52 -21.13
CA VAL A 762 14.75 -17.78 -22.54
C VAL A 762 15.52 -18.99 -23.10
N SER A 763 16.82 -19.08 -22.81
CA SER A 763 17.71 -20.16 -23.27
C SER A 763 17.24 -21.57 -22.86
N GLN A 764 16.58 -21.68 -21.71
CA GLN A 764 16.15 -22.96 -21.13
C GLN A 764 14.66 -23.23 -21.39
N HIS A 765 13.83 -22.18 -21.49
CA HIS A 765 12.38 -22.30 -21.49
C HIS A 765 11.71 -21.84 -22.78
N LEU A 766 12.45 -21.56 -23.86
CA LEU A 766 11.88 -21.04 -25.12
C LEU A 766 10.67 -21.83 -25.63
N GLN A 767 10.72 -23.17 -25.56
CA GLN A 767 9.60 -24.01 -25.99
C GLN A 767 8.39 -23.84 -25.08
N ALA A 768 8.58 -23.85 -23.75
CA ALA A 768 7.53 -23.64 -22.78
C ALA A 768 6.91 -22.24 -22.93
N LEU A 769 7.75 -21.19 -23.00
CA LEU A 769 7.33 -19.79 -23.17
C LEU A 769 6.59 -19.53 -24.49
N LYS A 770 6.75 -20.38 -25.51
CA LYS A 770 5.98 -20.33 -26.77
C LYS A 770 4.74 -21.22 -26.79
N SER A 771 4.51 -22.01 -25.75
CA SER A 771 3.42 -22.99 -25.72
C SER A 771 2.75 -23.07 -24.35
N THR A 772 3.20 -23.97 -23.48
CA THR A 772 2.56 -24.31 -22.20
C THR A 772 2.67 -23.21 -21.15
N ALA A 773 3.69 -22.36 -21.23
CA ALA A 773 3.96 -21.22 -20.36
C ALA A 773 3.96 -19.91 -21.15
N SER A 774 3.08 -19.77 -22.15
CA SER A 774 2.96 -18.51 -22.90
C SER A 774 2.58 -17.34 -21.99
N LEU A 775 2.88 -16.12 -22.41
CA LEU A 775 2.58 -14.93 -21.63
C LEU A 775 1.09 -14.85 -21.28
N GLU A 776 0.20 -15.18 -22.22
CA GLU A 776 -1.25 -15.18 -22.01
C GLU A 776 -1.67 -16.20 -20.93
N ILE A 777 -1.06 -17.39 -20.92
CA ILE A 777 -1.34 -18.41 -19.90
C ILE A 777 -0.82 -17.96 -18.54
N LEU A 778 0.42 -17.45 -18.48
CA LEU A 778 1.01 -16.97 -17.23
C LEU A 778 0.21 -15.78 -16.66
N GLN A 779 -0.25 -14.85 -17.51
CA GLN A 779 -1.12 -13.75 -17.11
C GLN A 779 -2.46 -14.26 -16.59
N ALA A 780 -3.12 -15.19 -17.29
CA ALA A 780 -4.38 -15.77 -16.82
C ALA A 780 -4.23 -16.50 -15.48
N LEU A 781 -3.11 -17.18 -15.24
CA LEU A 781 -2.82 -17.80 -13.94
C LEU A 781 -2.53 -16.77 -12.85
N HIS A 782 -1.89 -15.65 -13.20
CA HIS A 782 -1.64 -14.54 -12.30
C HIS A 782 -2.95 -13.85 -11.87
N GLU A 783 -3.82 -13.53 -12.82
CA GLU A 783 -5.13 -12.91 -12.59
C GLU A 783 -6.04 -13.79 -11.72
N ARG A 784 -5.95 -15.12 -11.87
CA ARG A 784 -6.65 -16.09 -11.03
C ARG A 784 -6.01 -16.28 -9.64
N GLY A 785 -4.93 -15.56 -9.34
CA GLY A 785 -4.20 -15.66 -8.07
C GLY A 785 -3.42 -16.97 -7.88
N VAL A 786 -3.31 -17.81 -8.91
CA VAL A 786 -2.61 -19.11 -8.83
C VAL A 786 -1.12 -18.90 -8.67
N ILE A 787 -0.57 -17.95 -9.43
CA ILE A 787 0.84 -17.53 -9.40
C ILE A 787 0.98 -16.02 -9.19
N ARG A 788 2.19 -15.57 -8.90
CA ARG A 788 2.65 -14.19 -9.10
C ARG A 788 3.59 -14.18 -10.29
N LEU A 789 3.30 -13.33 -11.26
CA LEU A 789 4.11 -13.15 -12.45
C LEU A 789 4.79 -11.79 -12.37
N ASN A 790 6.11 -11.76 -12.52
CA ASN A 790 6.87 -10.53 -12.71
C ASN A 790 7.56 -10.60 -14.06
N LEU A 791 7.15 -9.74 -14.99
CA LEU A 791 7.70 -9.69 -16.34
C LEU A 791 8.93 -8.77 -16.36
N LEU A 792 10.03 -9.24 -16.94
CA LEU A 792 11.32 -8.53 -16.93
C LEU A 792 11.65 -7.95 -18.31
N GLU A 793 11.26 -8.68 -19.35
CA GLU A 793 11.42 -8.29 -20.76
C GLU A 793 10.05 -8.35 -21.45
N ASP A 794 9.80 -7.47 -22.41
CA ASP A 794 8.56 -7.45 -23.20
C ASP A 794 8.59 -8.47 -24.34
N GLU A 795 9.77 -8.74 -24.90
CA GLU A 795 9.96 -9.69 -25.99
C GLU A 795 10.81 -10.91 -25.60
N ILE A 796 10.46 -12.06 -26.19
CA ILE A 796 11.25 -13.28 -26.03
C ILE A 796 12.39 -13.27 -27.05
N VAL A 797 13.51 -12.66 -26.66
CA VAL A 797 14.72 -12.58 -27.48
C VAL A 797 15.78 -13.54 -26.96
N SER A 798 16.30 -14.40 -27.82
CA SER A 798 17.46 -15.24 -27.49
C SER A 798 18.73 -14.41 -27.60
N LYS A 799 19.33 -14.06 -26.46
CA LYS A 799 20.62 -13.36 -26.38
C LYS A 799 21.77 -14.36 -26.15
N GLU A 800 23.01 -13.91 -26.35
CA GLU A 800 24.21 -14.74 -26.08
C GLU A 800 24.35 -15.05 -24.58
N TYR A 801 24.07 -14.07 -23.73
CA TYR A 801 24.09 -14.20 -22.27
C TYR A 801 22.73 -14.66 -21.75
N GLU A 802 22.72 -15.56 -20.76
CA GLU A 802 21.49 -16.06 -20.16
C GLU A 802 20.83 -14.98 -19.30
N GLU A 803 19.63 -14.53 -19.71
CA GLU A 803 18.83 -13.59 -18.94
C GLU A 803 17.45 -14.14 -18.61
N PRO A 804 16.88 -13.73 -17.46
CA PRO A 804 15.51 -14.06 -17.10
C PRO A 804 14.51 -13.21 -17.89
N TYR A 805 13.56 -13.88 -18.56
CA TYR A 805 12.43 -13.23 -19.23
C TYR A 805 11.35 -12.82 -18.23
N CYS A 806 11.05 -13.70 -17.28
CA CYS A 806 10.09 -13.46 -16.21
C CYS A 806 10.42 -14.26 -14.95
N ASN A 807 9.79 -13.89 -13.84
CA ASN A 807 9.76 -14.67 -12.61
C ASN A 807 8.34 -15.20 -12.38
N VAL A 808 8.24 -16.48 -12.03
CA VAL A 808 6.99 -17.16 -11.67
C VAL A 808 7.09 -17.60 -10.21
N ALA A 809 6.15 -17.15 -9.39
CA ALA A 809 6.15 -17.42 -7.95
C ALA A 809 4.80 -17.91 -7.44
N CYS A 810 4.83 -18.60 -6.30
CA CYS A 810 3.65 -19.04 -5.58
C CYS A 810 3.65 -18.51 -4.15
N THR A 811 2.47 -18.09 -3.70
CA THR A 811 2.22 -17.65 -2.32
C THR A 811 1.52 -18.77 -1.54
N SER A 812 1.89 -18.97 -0.28
CA SER A 812 1.19 -19.85 0.66
C SER A 812 1.48 -19.53 2.14
N SER A 813 0.63 -20.05 3.02
CA SER A 813 0.75 -19.94 4.48
C SER A 813 2.08 -20.49 5.02
N SER A 814 2.66 -21.48 4.34
CA SER A 814 3.97 -22.02 4.68
C SER A 814 4.87 -22.08 3.45
N ARG A 815 6.17 -21.91 3.66
CA ARG A 815 7.20 -22.00 2.62
C ARG A 815 7.21 -23.37 1.94
N HIS A 816 7.07 -24.45 2.72
CA HIS A 816 7.06 -25.81 2.18
C HIS A 816 5.91 -26.01 1.18
N GLU A 817 4.71 -25.54 1.54
CA GLU A 817 3.55 -25.61 0.66
C GLU A 817 3.73 -24.74 -0.60
N ALA A 818 4.30 -23.54 -0.46
CA ALA A 818 4.65 -22.69 -1.60
C ALA A 818 5.64 -23.39 -2.56
N CYS A 819 6.68 -24.05 -2.04
CA CYS A 819 7.64 -24.84 -2.84
C CYS A 819 6.95 -26.00 -3.58
N VAL A 820 6.11 -26.78 -2.90
CA VAL A 820 5.40 -27.92 -3.51
C VAL A 820 4.44 -27.45 -4.60
N LYS A 821 3.68 -26.39 -4.32
CA LYS A 821 2.74 -25.79 -5.28
C LYS A 821 3.48 -25.27 -6.52
N LEU A 822 4.56 -24.53 -6.32
CA LEU A 822 5.37 -24.00 -7.42
C LEU A 822 5.97 -25.12 -8.27
N LEU A 823 6.54 -26.15 -7.64
CA LEU A 823 7.12 -27.30 -8.36
C LEU A 823 6.07 -27.99 -9.23
N GLY A 824 4.88 -28.26 -8.70
CA GLY A 824 3.79 -28.87 -9.47
C GLY A 824 3.37 -28.02 -10.67
N ILE A 825 3.29 -26.70 -10.50
CA ILE A 825 3.00 -25.77 -11.60
C ILE A 825 4.12 -25.78 -12.64
N CYS A 826 5.38 -25.67 -12.22
CA CYS A 826 6.52 -25.69 -13.14
C CYS A 826 6.61 -26.99 -13.94
N GLN A 827 6.24 -28.14 -13.35
CA GLN A 827 6.19 -29.43 -14.04
C GLN A 827 5.09 -29.46 -15.09
N VAL A 828 3.89 -28.96 -14.77
CA VAL A 828 2.77 -28.89 -15.73
C VAL A 828 3.07 -27.93 -16.88
N LEU A 829 3.69 -26.79 -16.57
CA LEU A 829 4.03 -25.77 -17.56
C LEU A 829 5.30 -26.11 -18.38
N GLY A 830 6.03 -27.17 -18.04
CA GLY A 830 7.29 -27.55 -18.70
C GLY A 830 8.45 -26.59 -18.42
N ILE A 831 8.38 -25.83 -17.32
CA ILE A 831 9.48 -25.01 -16.79
C ILE A 831 10.49 -25.91 -16.07
N ASP A 832 10.02 -26.91 -15.33
CA ASP A 832 10.90 -27.92 -14.72
C ASP A 832 11.43 -28.89 -15.79
N SER A 833 12.74 -29.07 -15.83
CA SER A 833 13.40 -29.96 -16.79
C SER A 833 14.69 -30.57 -16.24
N LEU A 834 15.26 -31.54 -16.96
CA LEU A 834 16.55 -32.14 -16.59
C LEU A 834 17.69 -31.10 -16.56
N HIS A 835 17.63 -30.08 -17.43
CA HIS A 835 18.65 -29.04 -17.56
C HIS A 835 18.36 -27.80 -16.71
N TYR A 836 17.14 -27.67 -16.19
CA TYR A 836 16.69 -26.64 -15.27
C TYR A 836 15.87 -27.29 -14.13
N PRO A 837 16.53 -28.01 -13.22
CA PRO A 837 15.85 -28.84 -12.21
C PRO A 837 15.28 -27.99 -11.08
N VAL A 838 14.03 -27.57 -11.23
CA VAL A 838 13.34 -26.70 -10.26
C VAL A 838 13.30 -27.34 -8.88
N ALA A 839 13.07 -28.66 -8.81
CA ALA A 839 13.09 -29.39 -7.54
C ALA A 839 14.41 -29.24 -6.77
N TYR A 840 15.55 -29.18 -7.46
CA TYR A 840 16.86 -28.97 -6.83
C TYR A 840 17.00 -27.54 -6.33
N PHE A 841 16.59 -26.54 -7.13
CA PHE A 841 16.65 -25.13 -6.72
C PHE A 841 15.83 -24.89 -5.45
N LEU A 842 14.58 -25.33 -5.44
CA LEU A 842 13.67 -25.16 -4.30
C LEU A 842 14.08 -25.97 -3.06
N SER A 843 14.91 -27.00 -3.22
CA SER A 843 15.39 -27.81 -2.10
C SER A 843 16.32 -27.05 -1.13
N HIS A 844 16.77 -25.85 -1.51
CA HIS A 844 17.61 -24.97 -0.68
C HIS A 844 16.79 -24.10 0.29
N PHE A 845 15.45 -24.05 0.14
CA PHE A 845 14.55 -23.26 0.97
C PHE A 845 13.88 -24.10 2.07
N LYS A 846 14.59 -25.08 2.63
CA LYS A 846 14.03 -26.01 3.62
C LYS A 846 13.98 -25.45 5.03
#